data_AF-A0A8J5FT25-F1
#
_entry.id   AF-A0A8J5FT25-F1
#
_cell.length_a   1.000
_cell.length_b   1.000
_cell.length_c   1.000
_cell.angle_alpha   90.00
_cell.angle_beta   90.00
_cell.angle_gamma   90.00
#
_symmetry.space_group_name_H-M   'P 1'
#
loop_
_entity.id
_entity.type
_entity.pdbx_description
1 polymer ?
#
loop_
_entity_poly.entity_id
_entity_poly.type
_entity_poly.pdbx_seq_one_letter_code
_entity_poly.pdbx_strand_id
1 'polypeptide(L)'
;MPKRVVFAFELLESWGKCACSGLRMFDERRTGNMRSYFHLELLCNIELPKKKKEPLQQTNPPSIPVDELFPSGEFPEGEIQQYKDEELLSSNLWRTTSEEKRELERLEKPMYNSVRRAAEVHRQVRKYMRSILKPGMLMTDLCETLENMVRKLIKEDGLEAGIAFPTGCSLNWVAAHWTPNSGDKTVLQYDDVMKLDFGTHIDGDASWRIVDCAFTVAFNPMFNPLLEASREATNAGVKEAGIDVRLCDVGAAIQEVMESYEVEINGKVFQVKSVRNLNGHSIGPYQIHASKSIPIVKGGEQTKMEEGEFFAIETFGSTGKGYVREDLECSIYMKNFDVGHIPLRLPRAKQLLFTINKNFSTLAFCRRYLDRLGESKYLMALKNLCDTGIVQNLLLWLILFRHFLALLIMICPSQPSFNFIEFDNSREVKEDKMGGNNNEVAKEAADDMKKLDITDYEASQVNATAEKNDAKLLDRNSKVIMSQTTENDDEEAQADGPALNGSAGKRRNHFNKLIHLQFLLMNFSLQENSLRVRKYMRSILKPGMLMTDLCETLENMVRKLIKEDGLQAGIAFPTGCSLNWVAAHWTPNSGDKTVLQYDDVMKLDFGTHIDGDASCFTFFFFFSLPWRIVDCAFTVAFNPMFNPLLEASREATNAGVKEAGIDVRLCDVGAAIQEVMESYEVEINGKVFQVKSVRNLNGHSIGPYQIHAGKSVPIVKGGEQTKMEEGEFFAIETFASTGKGYVREDLECSHYMKNFDVGHIPLRLPRAKQLLVTINKNFSTLAFCRRYLDRLGETKYLMALKNLCDTGIVQPYPPLCDVKGSYVSQFEHTILLRPTCKEVISRGDDY
;
A
#
# COMPACT_ATOMS: atom_id res chain seq x y z
N MET A 1 -45.62 13.94 56.52
CA MET A 1 -44.60 15.00 56.61
C MET A 1 -43.49 14.51 57.54
N PRO A 2 -42.19 14.73 57.24
CA PRO A 2 -41.54 14.68 55.93
C PRO A 2 -40.40 13.63 55.89
N LYS A 3 -40.27 12.93 54.76
CA LYS A 3 -39.04 12.23 54.32
C LYS A 3 -38.14 13.26 53.64
N ARG A 4 -36.86 13.30 54.00
CA ARG A 4 -35.76 13.87 53.19
C ARG A 4 -35.00 12.69 52.57
N VAL A 5 -34.87 12.67 51.24
CA VAL A 5 -33.62 12.78 50.42
C VAL A 5 -32.58 11.73 50.88
N VAL A 6 -32.12 10.76 50.07
CA VAL A 6 -31.27 10.89 48.86
C VAL A 6 -31.36 9.56 48.06
N PHE A 7 -31.02 9.63 46.75
CA PHE A 7 -30.64 8.57 45.80
C PHE A 7 -31.72 8.06 44.83
N ALA A 8 -31.76 8.67 43.63
CA ALA A 8 -31.70 7.99 42.33
C ALA A 8 -31.84 9.05 41.21
N PHE A 9 -30.71 9.61 40.77
CA PHE A 9 -30.56 10.11 39.40
C PHE A 9 -29.89 8.98 38.61
N GLU A 10 -30.23 8.83 37.33
CA GLU A 10 -29.84 7.76 36.39
C GLU A 10 -30.72 6.51 36.39
N LEU A 11 -31.93 6.64 35.82
CA LEU A 11 -32.53 5.65 34.93
C LEU A 11 -33.88 6.21 34.46
N LEU A 12 -33.89 6.90 33.31
CA LEU A 12 -35.03 7.10 32.39
C LEU A 12 -34.75 8.21 31.36
N GLU A 13 -33.65 8.08 30.59
CA GLU A 13 -33.56 8.65 29.24
C GLU A 13 -33.26 7.52 28.26
N SER A 14 -34.29 6.74 27.98
CA SER A 14 -34.36 5.84 26.84
C SER A 14 -35.82 5.46 26.71
N TRP A 15 -36.55 6.23 25.91
CA TRP A 15 -37.57 5.79 24.95
C TRP A 15 -38.31 7.04 24.41
N GLY A 16 -38.03 7.37 23.14
CA GLY A 16 -39.03 7.83 22.17
C GLY A 16 -39.65 9.22 22.33
N LYS A 17 -39.15 10.15 21.52
CA LYS A 17 -39.78 11.43 21.15
C LYS A 17 -41.26 11.26 20.75
N CYS A 18 -42.14 12.13 21.25
CA CYS A 18 -43.39 12.46 20.57
C CYS A 18 -43.57 13.99 20.58
N ALA A 19 -42.95 14.65 19.59
CA ALA A 19 -43.20 16.04 19.28
C ALA A 19 -44.33 16.10 18.24
N CYS A 20 -45.56 16.26 18.71
CA CYS A 20 -46.71 16.72 17.94
C CYS A 20 -47.64 17.49 18.89
N SER A 21 -47.27 18.72 19.25
CA SER A 21 -48.18 19.66 19.90
C SER A 21 -48.87 20.50 18.84
N GLY A 22 -50.00 20.01 18.38
CA GLY A 22 -51.03 20.80 17.71
C GLY A 22 -52.38 20.46 18.36
N LEU A 23 -52.66 21.02 19.53
CA LEU A 23 -53.99 20.96 20.13
C LEU A 23 -54.35 22.28 20.80
N ARG A 24 -55.46 22.83 20.31
CA ARG A 24 -56.11 24.08 20.72
C ARG A 24 -56.60 23.98 22.16
N MET A 25 -56.51 25.12 22.85
CA MET A 25 -57.16 25.33 24.13
C MET A 25 -58.69 25.30 24.00
N PHE A 26 -59.33 24.61 24.94
CA PHE A 26 -60.65 24.99 25.43
C PHE A 26 -60.59 25.10 26.96
N ASP A 27 -60.94 26.29 27.44
CA ASP A 27 -61.08 26.69 28.84
C ASP A 27 -62.49 26.35 29.30
N GLU A 28 -62.65 25.64 30.41
CA GLU A 28 -63.87 25.70 31.19
C GLU A 28 -63.57 25.50 32.69
N ARG A 29 -63.73 26.60 33.44
CA ARG A 29 -63.72 26.64 34.90
C ARG A 29 -65.01 26.03 35.44
N ARG A 30 -64.93 25.22 36.51
CA ARG A 30 -65.78 25.32 37.72
C ARG A 30 -65.44 24.29 38.81
N THR A 31 -65.09 24.84 39.98
CA THR A 31 -65.51 24.47 41.35
C THR A 31 -65.33 23.03 41.89
N GLY A 32 -64.65 22.91 43.04
CA GLY A 32 -65.05 21.96 44.11
C GLY A 32 -63.93 21.15 44.77
N ASN A 33 -63.71 21.39 46.07
CA ASN A 33 -62.88 20.59 46.99
C ASN A 33 -63.34 19.12 47.12
N MET A 34 -62.43 18.14 47.09
CA MET A 34 -62.11 17.21 48.21
C MET A 34 -61.18 16.05 47.79
N ARG A 35 -60.39 15.59 48.76
CA ARG A 35 -59.34 14.54 48.66
C ARG A 35 -59.90 13.11 48.67
N SER A 36 -59.05 12.18 48.16
CA SER A 36 -59.00 10.70 48.35
C SER A 36 -60.14 9.92 47.68
N TYR A 37 -59.93 8.88 46.86
CA TYR A 37 -59.09 7.68 47.01
C TYR A 37 -58.53 7.20 45.66
N PHE A 38 -57.30 6.69 45.62
CA PHE A 38 -56.79 5.90 44.49
C PHE A 38 -57.19 4.43 44.70
N HIS A 39 -58.08 3.91 43.85
CA HIS A 39 -58.28 2.48 43.64
C HIS A 39 -57.59 2.15 42.31
N LEU A 40 -56.53 1.34 42.33
CA LEU A 40 -55.97 0.73 41.12
C LEU A 40 -56.80 -0.53 40.83
N GLU A 41 -57.74 -0.43 39.89
CA GLU A 41 -58.29 -1.58 39.18
C GLU A 41 -57.44 -1.82 37.92
N LEU A 42 -56.90 -3.03 37.82
CA LEU A 42 -56.20 -3.54 36.65
C LEU A 42 -57.24 -3.80 35.54
N LEU A 43 -57.48 -2.82 34.67
CA LEU A 43 -58.22 -3.07 33.42
C LEU A 43 -57.24 -3.46 32.33
N CYS A 44 -57.24 -4.75 32.03
CA CYS A 44 -56.56 -5.38 30.90
C CYS A 44 -57.17 -4.84 29.60
N ASN A 45 -56.55 -3.84 28.98
CA ASN A 45 -56.90 -3.42 27.63
C ASN A 45 -56.22 -4.36 26.62
N ILE A 46 -57.03 -5.25 26.06
CA ILE A 46 -56.74 -6.02 24.87
C ILE A 46 -56.52 -5.02 23.71
N GLU A 47 -55.29 -4.83 23.27
CA GLU A 47 -55.01 -4.12 22.01
C GLU A 47 -55.48 -4.97 20.83
N LEU A 48 -56.50 -4.47 20.11
CA LEU A 48 -56.89 -5.04 18.82
C LEU A 48 -55.73 -4.89 17.81
N PRO A 49 -55.51 -5.89 16.93
CA PRO A 49 -54.38 -5.90 16.02
C PRO A 49 -54.45 -4.71 15.05
N LYS A 50 -53.45 -3.82 15.11
CA LYS A 50 -53.24 -2.78 14.10
C LYS A 50 -53.07 -3.45 12.73
N LYS A 51 -53.92 -3.08 11.76
CA LYS A 51 -53.75 -3.46 10.34
C LYS A 51 -52.28 -3.23 9.95
N LYS A 52 -51.57 -4.28 9.51
CA LYS A 52 -50.25 -4.16 8.89
C LYS A 52 -50.38 -3.16 7.74
N LYS A 53 -49.74 -1.99 7.86
CA LYS A 53 -49.54 -1.09 6.72
C LYS A 53 -48.73 -1.86 5.68
N GLU A 54 -49.17 -1.82 4.42
CA GLU A 54 -48.39 -2.40 3.34
C GLU A 54 -46.99 -1.75 3.30
N PRO A 55 -45.93 -2.53 3.02
CA PRO A 55 -44.58 -2.00 2.94
C PRO A 55 -44.52 -0.92 1.85
N LEU A 56 -43.89 0.21 2.17
CA LEU A 56 -43.71 1.32 1.24
C LEU A 56 -42.93 0.82 0.02
N GLN A 57 -43.50 0.98 -1.18
CA GLN A 57 -42.86 0.57 -2.43
C GLN A 57 -42.12 1.74 -3.07
N GLN A 58 -40.99 1.46 -3.71
CA GLN A 58 -40.24 2.46 -4.47
C GLN A 58 -41.06 2.99 -5.66
N THR A 59 -40.88 4.26 -6.00
CA THR A 59 -41.51 4.90 -7.17
C THR A 59 -40.82 4.55 -8.49
N ASN A 60 -41.43 4.89 -9.62
CA ASN A 60 -40.81 4.81 -10.94
C ASN A 60 -40.93 6.18 -11.65
N PRO A 61 -39.85 6.97 -11.81
CA PRO A 61 -38.46 6.68 -11.42
C PRO A 61 -38.26 6.58 -9.89
N PRO A 62 -37.24 5.85 -9.41
CA PRO A 62 -36.90 5.78 -7.99
C PRO A 62 -36.68 7.16 -7.39
N SER A 63 -37.33 7.41 -6.25
CA SER A 63 -37.30 8.71 -5.60
C SER A 63 -37.45 8.68 -4.08
N ILE A 64 -37.90 7.56 -3.52
CA ILE A 64 -37.99 7.39 -2.07
C ILE A 64 -36.61 6.96 -1.56
N PRO A 65 -36.01 7.67 -0.61
CA PRO A 65 -34.75 7.26 -0.02
C PRO A 65 -34.78 5.85 0.57
N VAL A 66 -33.65 5.14 0.49
CA VAL A 66 -33.57 3.74 0.97
C VAL A 66 -33.91 3.63 2.47
N ASP A 67 -33.52 4.61 3.29
CA ASP A 67 -33.88 4.64 4.72
C ASP A 67 -35.40 4.64 4.98
N GLU A 68 -36.17 5.25 4.09
CA GLU A 68 -37.62 5.35 4.24
C GLU A 68 -38.34 4.06 3.80
N LEU A 69 -37.71 3.30 2.91
CA LEU A 69 -38.17 1.96 2.52
C LEU A 69 -37.92 0.92 3.63
N PHE A 70 -36.88 1.14 4.45
CA PHE A 70 -36.46 0.25 5.54
C PHE A 70 -36.49 0.98 6.90
N PRO A 71 -37.67 1.31 7.44
CA PRO A 71 -37.80 2.09 8.68
C PRO A 71 -37.26 1.37 9.93
N SER A 72 -37.01 0.05 9.87
CA SER A 72 -36.30 -0.69 10.91
C SER A 72 -34.82 -0.33 11.01
N GLY A 73 -34.26 0.31 9.98
CA GLY A 73 -32.82 0.50 9.83
C GLY A 73 -32.07 -0.77 9.44
N GLU A 74 -32.74 -1.88 9.15
CA GLU A 74 -32.12 -3.14 8.72
C GLU A 74 -32.23 -3.27 7.19
N PHE A 75 -31.10 -3.30 6.50
CA PHE A 75 -31.05 -3.30 5.04
C PHE A 75 -30.85 -4.72 4.47
N PRO A 76 -31.34 -5.00 3.24
CA PRO A 76 -31.25 -6.32 2.64
C PRO A 76 -29.81 -6.82 2.52
N GLU A 77 -29.58 -8.05 2.94
CA GLU A 77 -28.28 -8.72 2.81
C GLU A 77 -27.91 -8.91 1.33
N GLY A 78 -26.60 -8.97 1.08
CA GLY A 78 -26.09 -9.43 -0.22
C GLY A 78 -26.18 -10.95 -0.36
N GLU A 79 -25.57 -11.47 -1.42
CA GLU A 79 -25.33 -12.91 -1.53
C GLU A 79 -24.25 -13.32 -0.52
N ILE A 80 -24.51 -14.41 0.22
CA ILE A 80 -23.56 -15.00 1.16
C ILE A 80 -23.05 -16.29 0.55
N GLN A 81 -21.75 -16.35 0.24
CA GLN A 81 -21.08 -17.56 -0.23
C GLN A 81 -20.24 -18.19 0.89
N GLN A 82 -20.22 -19.51 0.96
CA GLN A 82 -19.31 -20.23 1.86
C GLN A 82 -17.91 -20.23 1.25
N TYR A 83 -16.88 -20.00 2.08
CA TYR A 83 -15.48 -20.11 1.63
C TYR A 83 -15.18 -21.51 1.12
N LYS A 84 -14.33 -21.60 0.09
CA LYS A 84 -13.90 -22.86 -0.51
C LYS A 84 -13.17 -23.71 0.53
N ASP A 85 -13.61 -24.95 0.71
CA ASP A 85 -12.87 -25.95 1.48
C ASP A 85 -11.75 -26.50 0.58
N GLU A 86 -10.48 -26.27 0.94
CA GLU A 86 -9.39 -27.08 0.37
C GLU A 86 -9.60 -28.56 0.75
N GLU A 87 -9.16 -29.50 -0.10
CA GLU A 87 -9.51 -30.95 -0.20
C GLU A 87 -9.42 -31.84 1.06
N LEU A 88 -9.35 -31.28 2.27
CA LEU A 88 -9.53 -31.98 3.54
C LEU A 88 -10.80 -31.50 4.23
N LEU A 89 -11.75 -32.42 4.36
CA LEU A 89 -12.98 -32.32 5.14
C LEU A 89 -12.80 -31.39 6.36
N SER A 90 -13.57 -30.29 6.42
CA SER A 90 -13.75 -29.39 7.57
C SER A 90 -12.74 -28.26 7.85
N SER A 91 -12.07 -27.67 6.86
CA SER A 91 -11.14 -26.54 7.13
C SER A 91 -11.82 -25.18 7.33
N ASN A 92 -13.00 -24.90 6.74
CA ASN A 92 -13.73 -23.63 6.97
C ASN A 92 -15.05 -23.78 7.76
N LEU A 93 -15.57 -25.00 7.97
CA LEU A 93 -16.81 -25.23 8.74
C LEU A 93 -16.73 -24.67 10.18
N TRP A 94 -15.54 -24.63 10.78
CA TRP A 94 -15.34 -24.04 12.10
C TRP A 94 -15.67 -22.55 12.13
N ARG A 95 -15.52 -21.81 11.01
CA ARG A 95 -15.81 -20.37 10.95
C ARG A 95 -17.30 -20.08 11.17
N THR A 96 -18.18 -20.96 10.69
CA THR A 96 -19.64 -20.82 10.86
C THR A 96 -20.17 -21.46 12.15
N THR A 97 -19.46 -22.45 12.70
CA THR A 97 -19.88 -23.18 13.92
C THR A 97 -19.27 -22.64 15.21
N SER A 98 -18.09 -22.00 15.14
CA SER A 98 -17.42 -21.39 16.29
C SER A 98 -18.28 -20.32 16.94
N GLU A 99 -18.44 -20.40 18.27
CA GLU A 99 -19.15 -19.39 19.04
C GLU A 99 -18.39 -18.05 19.07
N GLU A 100 -17.05 -18.10 19.15
CA GLU A 100 -16.19 -16.91 19.11
C GLU A 100 -16.36 -16.16 17.78
N LYS A 101 -16.32 -16.86 16.64
CA LYS A 101 -16.47 -16.23 15.32
C LYS A 101 -17.87 -15.64 15.12
N ARG A 102 -18.92 -16.32 15.59
CA ARG A 102 -20.29 -15.78 15.55
C ARG A 102 -20.46 -14.54 16.42
N GLU A 103 -19.79 -14.47 17.57
CA GLU A 103 -19.83 -13.27 18.41
C GLU A 103 -19.02 -12.13 17.79
N LEU A 104 -17.85 -12.39 17.21
CA LEU A 104 -17.09 -11.39 16.44
C LEU A 104 -17.93 -10.84 15.27
N GLU A 105 -18.61 -11.70 14.51
CA GLU A 105 -19.51 -11.30 13.42
C GLU A 105 -20.68 -10.44 13.93
N ARG A 106 -21.25 -10.78 15.10
CA ARG A 106 -22.32 -9.99 15.73
C ARG A 106 -21.85 -8.57 16.07
N LEU A 107 -20.59 -8.40 16.53
CA LEU A 107 -20.01 -7.09 16.82
C LEU A 107 -19.87 -6.22 15.56
N GLU A 108 -19.61 -6.84 14.41
CA GLU A 108 -19.45 -6.17 13.10
C GLU A 108 -20.79 -5.92 12.38
N LYS A 109 -21.92 -6.41 12.91
CA LYS A 109 -23.26 -6.22 12.31
C LYS A 109 -23.57 -4.76 11.90
N PRO A 110 -23.29 -3.73 12.71
CA PRO A 110 -23.55 -2.35 12.31
C PRO A 110 -22.81 -1.94 11.04
N MET A 111 -21.55 -2.38 10.89
CA MET A 111 -20.74 -2.13 9.69
C MET A 111 -21.35 -2.81 8.45
N TYR A 112 -21.72 -4.10 8.56
CA TYR A 112 -22.38 -4.82 7.45
C TYR A 112 -23.68 -4.13 7.02
N ASN A 113 -24.45 -3.64 7.99
CA ASN A 113 -25.69 -2.96 7.71
C ASN A 113 -25.49 -1.62 6.97
N SER A 114 -24.46 -0.84 7.31
CA SER A 114 -24.09 0.39 6.60
C SER A 114 -23.73 0.14 5.13
N VAL A 115 -22.90 -0.87 4.84
CA VAL A 115 -22.55 -1.21 3.44
C VAL A 115 -23.76 -1.77 2.67
N ARG A 116 -24.66 -2.52 3.34
CA ARG A 116 -25.92 -3.01 2.73
C ARG A 116 -26.84 -1.87 2.32
N ARG A 117 -26.89 -0.78 3.10
CA ARG A 117 -27.61 0.46 2.74
C ARG A 117 -27.07 1.06 1.45
N ALA A 118 -25.75 1.22 1.34
CA ALA A 118 -25.10 1.75 0.14
C ALA A 118 -25.32 0.84 -1.08
N ALA A 119 -25.25 -0.48 -0.86
CA ALA A 119 -25.46 -1.49 -1.90
C ALA A 119 -26.90 -1.51 -2.41
N GLU A 120 -27.89 -1.29 -1.54
CA GLU A 120 -29.29 -1.21 -1.93
C GLU A 120 -29.57 0.02 -2.81
N VAL A 121 -28.96 1.17 -2.50
CA VAL A 121 -29.01 2.33 -3.41
C VAL A 121 -28.42 1.97 -4.77
N HIS A 122 -27.22 1.36 -4.80
CA HIS A 122 -26.58 0.94 -6.05
C HIS A 122 -27.49 0.01 -6.87
N ARG A 123 -28.09 -1.00 -6.23
CA ARG A 123 -29.04 -1.95 -6.84
C ARG A 123 -30.25 -1.26 -7.48
N GLN A 124 -30.88 -0.32 -6.76
CA GLN A 124 -32.05 0.39 -7.27
C GLN A 124 -31.70 1.33 -8.42
N VAL A 125 -30.59 2.06 -8.31
CA VAL A 125 -30.10 2.96 -9.37
C VAL A 125 -29.75 2.17 -10.63
N ARG A 126 -28.91 1.12 -10.54
CA ARG A 126 -28.50 0.35 -11.72
C ARG A 126 -29.69 -0.35 -12.39
N LYS A 127 -30.66 -0.84 -11.59
CA LYS A 127 -31.89 -1.44 -12.12
C LYS A 127 -32.68 -0.42 -12.95
N TYR A 128 -32.83 0.80 -12.46
CA TYR A 128 -33.51 1.85 -13.20
C TYR A 128 -32.74 2.28 -14.44
N MET A 129 -31.42 2.51 -14.32
CA MET A 129 -30.59 2.90 -15.46
C MET A 129 -30.68 1.87 -16.60
N ARG A 130 -30.61 0.57 -16.30
CA ARG A 130 -30.82 -0.50 -17.30
C ARG A 130 -32.16 -0.42 -18.03
N SER A 131 -33.21 0.13 -17.40
CA SER A 131 -34.53 0.25 -18.02
C SER A 131 -34.67 1.44 -18.98
N ILE A 132 -33.79 2.45 -18.86
CA ILE A 132 -33.88 3.68 -19.67
C ILE A 132 -32.74 3.84 -20.68
N LEU A 133 -31.63 3.12 -20.49
CA LEU A 133 -30.47 3.18 -21.38
C LEU A 133 -30.87 2.81 -22.82
N LYS A 134 -30.52 3.69 -23.75
CA LYS A 134 -30.77 3.51 -25.19
C LYS A 134 -29.77 4.32 -26.02
N PRO A 135 -29.49 3.91 -27.26
CA PRO A 135 -28.76 4.74 -28.21
C PRO A 135 -29.45 6.10 -28.40
N GLY A 136 -28.65 7.15 -28.63
CA GLY A 136 -29.11 8.53 -28.76
C GLY A 136 -29.10 9.33 -27.46
N MET A 137 -28.79 8.73 -26.31
CA MET A 137 -28.61 9.46 -25.06
C MET A 137 -27.27 10.20 -25.04
N LEU A 138 -27.29 11.46 -24.59
CA LEU A 138 -26.07 12.21 -24.32
C LEU A 138 -25.39 11.61 -23.08
N MET A 139 -24.08 11.39 -23.14
CA MET A 139 -23.34 10.80 -22.02
C MET A 139 -23.42 11.67 -20.75
N THR A 140 -23.49 13.00 -20.92
CA THR A 140 -23.68 13.96 -19.81
C THR A 140 -25.03 13.77 -19.14
N ASP A 141 -26.12 13.70 -19.91
CA ASP A 141 -27.48 13.50 -19.37
C ASP A 141 -27.61 12.17 -18.64
N LEU A 142 -26.95 11.12 -19.17
CA LEU A 142 -26.88 9.80 -18.56
C LEU A 142 -26.22 9.88 -17.17
N CYS A 143 -25.02 10.46 -17.09
CA CYS A 143 -24.30 10.60 -15.83
C CYS A 143 -25.09 11.46 -14.82
N GLU A 144 -25.64 12.61 -15.24
CA GLU A 144 -26.40 13.49 -14.34
C GLU A 144 -27.68 12.83 -13.83
N THR A 145 -28.39 12.08 -14.69
CA THR A 145 -29.58 11.32 -14.28
C THR A 145 -29.24 10.29 -13.21
N LEU A 146 -28.17 9.52 -13.42
CA LEU A 146 -27.71 8.51 -12.48
C LEU A 146 -27.29 9.13 -11.14
N GLU A 147 -26.44 10.14 -11.19
CA GLU A 147 -25.85 10.77 -10.01
C GLU A 147 -26.93 11.49 -9.17
N ASN A 148 -27.89 12.16 -9.81
CA ASN A 148 -29.01 12.77 -9.09
C ASN A 148 -29.89 11.73 -8.40
N MET A 149 -30.05 10.54 -9.00
CA MET A 149 -30.76 9.44 -8.37
C MET A 149 -30.00 8.91 -7.16
N VAL A 150 -28.68 8.69 -7.27
CA VAL A 150 -27.83 8.29 -6.14
C VAL A 150 -27.99 9.27 -4.98
N ARG A 151 -27.79 10.57 -5.23
CA ARG A 151 -27.90 11.63 -4.20
C ARG A 151 -29.23 11.60 -3.48
N LYS A 152 -30.33 11.37 -4.22
CA LYS A 152 -31.67 11.30 -3.67
C LYS A 152 -31.89 10.04 -2.84
N LEU A 153 -31.51 8.88 -3.36
CA LEU A 153 -31.77 7.58 -2.73
C LEU A 153 -30.89 7.33 -1.50
N ILE A 154 -29.65 7.83 -1.50
CA ILE A 154 -28.68 7.71 -0.40
C ILE A 154 -28.88 8.78 0.69
N LYS A 155 -29.66 9.84 0.41
CA LYS A 155 -29.69 11.10 1.17
C LYS A 155 -28.29 11.72 1.28
N GLU A 156 -27.80 12.29 0.16
CA GLU A 156 -26.49 12.96 0.11
C GLU A 156 -26.33 13.94 1.29
N ASP A 157 -25.30 13.75 2.11
CA ASP A 157 -24.98 14.57 3.26
C ASP A 157 -23.45 14.68 3.43
N GLY A 158 -22.87 15.67 2.75
CA GLY A 158 -21.43 15.94 2.82
C GLY A 158 -20.57 14.69 2.57
N LEU A 159 -19.71 14.37 3.53
CA LEU A 159 -18.85 13.18 3.52
C LEU A 159 -19.49 11.96 4.20
N GLU A 160 -20.67 12.12 4.81
CA GLU A 160 -21.37 11.07 5.58
C GLU A 160 -22.16 10.13 4.65
N ALA A 161 -22.68 10.62 3.53
CA ALA A 161 -23.38 9.78 2.58
C ALA A 161 -23.36 10.41 1.18
N GLY A 162 -23.08 9.62 0.15
CA GLY A 162 -22.97 10.19 -1.19
C GLY A 162 -22.45 9.23 -2.26
N ILE A 163 -21.94 9.86 -3.32
CA ILE A 163 -21.29 9.21 -4.45
C ILE A 163 -19.82 8.99 -4.08
N ALA A 164 -19.34 7.75 -4.16
CA ALA A 164 -17.97 7.42 -3.76
C ALA A 164 -16.92 7.82 -4.81
N PHE A 165 -17.29 7.71 -6.08
CA PHE A 165 -16.46 8.10 -7.21
C PHE A 165 -17.32 8.42 -8.43
N PRO A 166 -16.83 9.22 -9.40
CA PRO A 166 -17.62 9.67 -10.54
C PRO A 166 -18.17 8.52 -11.39
N THR A 167 -19.31 8.74 -12.03
CA THR A 167 -19.93 7.77 -12.94
C THR A 167 -19.06 7.54 -14.17
N GLY A 168 -18.30 6.45 -14.18
CA GLY A 168 -17.63 5.90 -15.33
C GLY A 168 -18.65 5.42 -16.37
N CYS A 169 -18.50 5.85 -17.62
CA CYS A 169 -19.35 5.46 -18.74
C CYS A 169 -18.49 5.18 -20.00
N SER A 170 -17.32 4.58 -19.79
CA SER A 170 -16.29 4.35 -20.81
C SER A 170 -16.82 3.55 -22.00
N LEU A 171 -16.60 4.07 -23.20
CA LEU A 171 -17.09 3.49 -24.45
C LEU A 171 -16.01 2.67 -25.17
N ASN A 172 -16.41 1.52 -25.71
CA ASN A 172 -15.62 0.73 -26.65
C ASN A 172 -14.23 0.35 -26.12
N TRP A 173 -13.17 0.81 -26.77
CA TRP A 173 -11.78 0.50 -26.44
C TRP A 173 -11.29 1.20 -25.16
N VAL A 174 -12.04 2.17 -24.63
CA VAL A 174 -11.77 2.78 -23.32
C VAL A 174 -12.29 1.83 -22.24
N ALA A 175 -11.40 1.21 -21.47
CA ALA A 175 -11.79 0.19 -20.48
C ALA A 175 -12.42 0.82 -19.23
N ALA A 176 -11.78 1.84 -18.66
CA ALA A 176 -12.14 2.45 -17.39
C ALA A 176 -11.84 3.95 -17.36
N HIS A 177 -12.34 4.62 -16.31
CA HIS A 177 -12.05 6.01 -15.93
C HIS A 177 -12.49 7.11 -16.92
N TRP A 178 -13.46 6.86 -17.80
CA TRP A 178 -14.07 7.93 -18.59
C TRP A 178 -15.42 8.37 -18.05
N THR A 179 -15.56 9.68 -17.87
CA THR A 179 -16.83 10.36 -17.64
C THR A 179 -16.78 11.69 -18.42
N PRO A 180 -17.89 12.19 -18.99
CA PRO A 180 -17.87 13.42 -19.77
C PRO A 180 -17.46 14.62 -18.92
N ASN A 181 -16.62 15.48 -19.49
CA ASN A 181 -16.37 16.82 -18.95
C ASN A 181 -17.47 17.80 -19.41
N SER A 182 -17.56 18.97 -18.78
CA SER A 182 -18.49 20.01 -19.21
C SER A 182 -18.28 20.40 -20.68
N GLY A 183 -19.35 20.35 -21.47
CA GLY A 183 -19.33 20.63 -22.90
C GLY A 183 -19.13 19.40 -23.80
N ASP A 184 -18.93 18.21 -23.24
CA ASP A 184 -18.88 16.96 -23.99
C ASP A 184 -20.23 16.70 -24.71
N LYS A 185 -20.14 16.34 -25.99
CA LYS A 185 -21.29 16.11 -26.88
C LYS A 185 -21.41 14.65 -27.31
N THR A 186 -20.67 13.74 -26.67
CA THR A 186 -20.69 12.32 -26.98
C THR A 186 -22.08 11.76 -26.74
N VAL A 187 -22.57 11.01 -27.73
CA VAL A 187 -23.88 10.37 -27.71
C VAL A 187 -23.66 8.87 -27.79
N LEU A 188 -24.33 8.12 -26.91
CA LEU A 188 -24.29 6.66 -26.89
C LEU A 188 -24.86 6.10 -28.21
N GLN A 189 -24.11 5.25 -28.90
CA GLN A 189 -24.50 4.64 -30.17
C GLN A 189 -25.00 3.20 -30.00
N TYR A 190 -25.59 2.65 -31.07
CA TYR A 190 -26.10 1.27 -31.08
C TYR A 190 -24.98 0.22 -30.96
N ASP A 191 -23.86 0.46 -31.64
CA ASP A 191 -22.70 -0.45 -31.65
C ASP A 191 -21.70 -0.17 -30.53
N ASP A 192 -22.03 0.71 -29.58
CA ASP A 192 -21.16 0.99 -28.44
C ASP A 192 -21.21 -0.13 -27.39
N VAL A 193 -20.03 -0.44 -26.84
CA VAL A 193 -19.87 -1.26 -25.63
C VAL A 193 -19.50 -0.33 -24.46
N MET A 194 -20.50 0.06 -23.69
CA MET A 194 -20.36 0.99 -22.57
C MET A 194 -20.18 0.25 -21.25
N LYS A 195 -19.16 0.62 -20.46
CA LYS A 195 -19.01 0.17 -19.07
C LYS A 195 -19.59 1.24 -18.17
N LEU A 196 -20.67 0.93 -17.45
CA LEU A 196 -21.29 1.83 -16.47
C LEU A 196 -20.83 1.44 -15.07
N ASP A 197 -20.02 2.31 -14.48
CA ASP A 197 -19.31 2.08 -13.24
C ASP A 197 -19.52 3.27 -12.30
N PHE A 198 -20.05 3.03 -11.12
CA PHE A 198 -20.34 4.09 -10.16
C PHE A 198 -20.37 3.55 -8.74
N GLY A 199 -19.97 4.38 -7.78
CA GLY A 199 -19.91 3.98 -6.38
C GLY A 199 -20.84 4.78 -5.48
N THR A 200 -21.29 4.13 -4.41
CA THR A 200 -22.04 4.76 -3.31
C THR A 200 -21.26 4.57 -2.02
N HIS A 201 -21.28 5.54 -1.11
CA HIS A 201 -20.66 5.39 0.21
C HIS A 201 -21.56 5.90 1.32
N ILE A 202 -21.33 5.35 2.53
CA ILE A 202 -21.93 5.78 3.78
C ILE A 202 -20.85 5.75 4.87
N ASP A 203 -20.75 6.84 5.61
CA ASP A 203 -20.22 6.88 6.95
C ASP A 203 -21.36 6.59 7.93
N GLY A 204 -21.22 5.54 8.74
CA GLY A 204 -22.24 5.16 9.72
C GLY A 204 -21.62 5.10 11.11
N ASP A 205 -22.45 5.00 12.15
CA ASP A 205 -22.06 5.04 13.58
C ASP A 205 -20.90 4.10 14.00
N ALA A 206 -20.53 3.12 13.17
CA ALA A 206 -19.47 2.14 13.44
C ALA A 206 -18.25 2.20 12.49
N SER A 207 -18.43 2.47 11.19
CA SER A 207 -17.33 2.61 10.22
C SER A 207 -17.81 2.99 8.81
N TRP A 208 -17.00 3.76 8.10
CA TRP A 208 -17.23 4.19 6.72
C TRP A 208 -17.05 3.09 5.67
N ARG A 209 -17.92 2.97 4.64
CA ARG A 209 -17.77 1.94 3.57
C ARG A 209 -18.17 2.44 2.18
N ILE A 210 -17.48 1.95 1.14
CA ILE A 210 -17.84 2.11 -0.30
C ILE A 210 -18.47 0.83 -0.81
N VAL A 211 -19.40 0.99 -1.73
CA VAL A 211 -19.78 -0.04 -2.70
C VAL A 211 -19.25 0.39 -4.06
N ASP A 212 -18.30 -0.39 -4.56
CA ASP A 212 -17.80 -0.33 -5.93
C ASP A 212 -18.45 -1.46 -6.73
N CYS A 213 -19.15 -1.12 -7.81
CA CYS A 213 -19.81 -2.10 -8.66
C CYS A 213 -20.13 -1.53 -10.04
N ALA A 214 -19.77 -2.27 -11.07
CA ALA A 214 -19.97 -1.90 -12.47
C ALA A 214 -20.80 -2.94 -13.24
N PHE A 215 -21.31 -2.54 -14.41
CA PHE A 215 -21.83 -3.47 -15.41
C PHE A 215 -21.63 -2.92 -16.84
N THR A 216 -21.57 -3.83 -17.81
CA THR A 216 -21.42 -3.47 -19.23
C THR A 216 -22.77 -3.48 -19.94
N VAL A 217 -22.95 -2.56 -20.88
CA VAL A 217 -24.13 -2.38 -21.71
C VAL A 217 -23.71 -2.35 -23.17
N ALA A 218 -24.33 -3.22 -23.97
CA ALA A 218 -24.25 -3.22 -25.42
C ALA A 218 -25.65 -3.47 -25.99
N PHE A 219 -26.02 -2.74 -27.05
CA PHE A 219 -27.34 -2.91 -27.68
C PHE A 219 -27.29 -3.88 -28.86
N ASN A 220 -26.14 -3.97 -29.53
CA ASN A 220 -25.88 -4.96 -30.55
C ASN A 220 -25.61 -6.34 -29.90
N PRO A 221 -26.45 -7.36 -30.14
CA PRO A 221 -26.29 -8.70 -29.56
C PRO A 221 -24.96 -9.39 -29.91
N MET A 222 -24.27 -8.92 -30.95
CA MET A 222 -22.93 -9.40 -31.34
C MET A 222 -21.93 -9.34 -30.18
N PHE A 223 -22.10 -8.41 -29.24
CA PHE A 223 -21.21 -8.28 -28.09
C PHE A 223 -21.64 -9.14 -26.88
N ASN A 224 -22.81 -9.79 -26.91
CA ASN A 224 -23.30 -10.59 -25.78
C ASN A 224 -22.29 -11.64 -25.31
N PRO A 225 -21.60 -12.41 -26.20
CA PRO A 225 -20.58 -13.36 -25.77
C PRO A 225 -19.39 -12.70 -25.05
N LEU A 226 -19.01 -11.47 -25.42
CA LEU A 226 -17.93 -10.73 -24.75
C LEU A 226 -18.36 -10.27 -23.34
N LEU A 227 -19.60 -9.80 -23.21
CA LEU A 227 -20.19 -9.44 -21.92
C LEU A 227 -20.30 -10.66 -21.00
N GLU A 228 -20.69 -11.80 -21.56
CA GLU A 228 -20.76 -13.09 -20.86
C GLU A 228 -19.38 -13.51 -20.34
N ALA A 229 -18.36 -13.50 -21.18
CA ALA A 229 -16.98 -13.84 -20.80
C ALA A 229 -16.50 -13.00 -19.60
N SER A 230 -16.71 -11.68 -19.65
CA SER A 230 -16.32 -10.79 -18.56
C SER A 230 -17.14 -11.03 -17.29
N ARG A 231 -18.43 -11.34 -17.41
CA ARG A 231 -19.29 -11.63 -16.25
C ARG A 231 -18.86 -12.94 -15.56
N GLU A 232 -18.68 -14.00 -16.33
CA GLU A 232 -18.32 -15.31 -15.79
C GLU A 232 -16.90 -15.30 -15.19
N ALA A 233 -15.97 -14.56 -15.79
CA ALA A 233 -14.65 -14.34 -15.22
C ALA A 233 -14.70 -13.59 -13.87
N THR A 234 -15.52 -12.54 -13.76
CA THR A 234 -15.75 -11.85 -12.48
C THR A 234 -16.37 -12.78 -11.44
N ASN A 235 -17.39 -13.57 -11.81
CA ASN A 235 -18.01 -14.54 -10.89
C ASN A 235 -17.02 -15.62 -10.43
N ALA A 236 -16.12 -16.07 -11.32
CA ALA A 236 -15.05 -16.99 -10.97
C ALA A 236 -14.09 -16.36 -9.95
N GLY A 237 -13.73 -15.08 -10.13
CA GLY A 237 -12.95 -14.33 -9.15
C GLY A 237 -13.64 -14.21 -7.79
N VAL A 238 -14.94 -13.91 -7.77
CA VAL A 238 -15.74 -13.83 -6.52
C VAL A 238 -15.80 -15.19 -5.82
N LYS A 239 -15.98 -16.27 -6.58
CA LYS A 239 -16.04 -17.63 -6.05
C LYS A 239 -14.69 -18.11 -5.50
N GLU A 240 -13.60 -17.73 -6.15
CA GLU A 240 -12.25 -18.10 -5.72
C GLU A 240 -11.78 -17.25 -4.53
N ALA A 241 -12.26 -16.00 -4.41
CA ALA A 241 -11.92 -15.12 -3.31
C ALA A 241 -12.34 -15.69 -1.94
N GLY A 242 -11.45 -15.59 -0.96
CA GLY A 242 -11.72 -16.07 0.39
C GLY A 242 -10.58 -15.77 1.36
N ILE A 243 -10.86 -15.83 2.66
CA ILE A 243 -9.82 -15.64 3.67
C ILE A 243 -8.70 -16.67 3.44
N ASP A 244 -7.46 -16.22 3.55
CA ASP A 244 -6.23 -16.99 3.31
C ASP A 244 -5.94 -17.37 1.84
N VAL A 245 -6.83 -17.01 0.90
CA VAL A 245 -6.62 -17.21 -0.54
C VAL A 245 -5.58 -16.22 -1.07
N ARG A 246 -4.64 -16.72 -1.89
CA ARG A 246 -3.62 -15.89 -2.54
C ARG A 246 -4.23 -15.11 -3.70
N LEU A 247 -3.90 -13.82 -3.80
CA LEU A 247 -4.37 -12.94 -4.87
C LEU A 247 -4.00 -13.47 -6.26
N CYS A 248 -2.82 -14.08 -6.42
CA CYS A 248 -2.40 -14.72 -7.66
C CYS A 248 -3.31 -15.87 -8.10
N ASP A 249 -3.90 -16.61 -7.17
CA ASP A 249 -4.78 -17.76 -7.48
C ASP A 249 -6.13 -17.26 -8.00
N VAL A 250 -6.65 -16.18 -7.39
CA VAL A 250 -7.83 -15.46 -7.91
C VAL A 250 -7.59 -14.98 -9.34
N GLY A 251 -6.44 -14.36 -9.60
CA GLY A 251 -6.08 -13.91 -10.95
C GLY A 251 -5.89 -15.03 -11.97
N ALA A 252 -5.36 -16.18 -11.54
CA ALA A 252 -5.27 -17.37 -12.40
C ALA A 252 -6.66 -17.92 -12.76
N ALA A 253 -7.56 -18.03 -11.78
CA ALA A 253 -8.94 -18.50 -12.00
C ALA A 253 -9.73 -17.56 -12.93
N ILE A 254 -9.58 -16.24 -12.73
CA ILE A 254 -10.17 -15.22 -13.61
C ILE A 254 -9.68 -15.38 -15.05
N GLN A 255 -8.36 -15.51 -15.24
CA GLN A 255 -7.78 -15.62 -16.58
C GLN A 255 -8.21 -16.90 -17.29
N GLU A 256 -8.21 -18.03 -16.57
CA GLU A 256 -8.64 -19.31 -17.12
C GLU A 256 -10.06 -19.22 -17.67
N VAL A 257 -10.99 -18.64 -16.91
CA VAL A 257 -12.37 -18.46 -17.36
C VAL A 257 -12.46 -17.45 -18.49
N MET A 258 -11.82 -16.27 -18.37
CA MET A 258 -11.87 -15.24 -19.40
C MET A 258 -11.35 -15.73 -20.76
N GLU A 259 -10.18 -16.36 -20.77
CA GLU A 259 -9.51 -16.82 -21.99
C GLU A 259 -10.06 -18.14 -22.55
N SER A 260 -11.02 -18.76 -21.87
CA SER A 260 -11.80 -19.89 -22.40
C SER A 260 -12.86 -19.49 -23.42
N TYR A 261 -13.22 -18.20 -23.49
CA TYR A 261 -14.22 -17.69 -24.42
C TYR A 261 -13.59 -17.25 -25.75
N GLU A 262 -14.27 -17.63 -26.83
CA GLU A 262 -14.07 -17.07 -28.17
C GLU A 262 -15.33 -16.29 -28.59
N VAL A 263 -15.13 -15.15 -29.25
CA VAL A 263 -16.23 -14.28 -29.70
C VAL A 263 -16.04 -13.91 -31.16
N GLU A 264 -17.13 -13.88 -31.93
CA GLU A 264 -17.12 -13.41 -33.32
C GLU A 264 -17.71 -12.00 -33.40
N ILE A 265 -16.89 -11.05 -33.85
CA ILE A 265 -17.30 -9.65 -34.03
C ILE A 265 -16.98 -9.26 -35.47
N ASN A 266 -18.01 -8.84 -36.22
CA ASN A 266 -17.91 -8.44 -37.63
C ASN A 266 -17.19 -9.48 -38.52
N GLY A 267 -17.53 -10.76 -38.36
CA GLY A 267 -16.96 -11.87 -39.15
C GLY A 267 -15.53 -12.27 -38.76
N LYS A 268 -15.01 -11.74 -37.65
CA LYS A 268 -13.68 -12.08 -37.13
C LYS A 268 -13.79 -12.68 -35.73
N VAL A 269 -13.15 -13.85 -35.56
CA VAL A 269 -13.07 -14.54 -34.27
C VAL A 269 -11.92 -13.99 -33.44
N PHE A 270 -12.17 -13.77 -32.16
CA PHE A 270 -11.20 -13.34 -31.16
C PHE A 270 -11.31 -14.24 -29.94
N GLN A 271 -10.18 -14.75 -29.45
CA GLN A 271 -10.09 -15.19 -28.06
C GLN A 271 -10.16 -13.96 -27.16
N VAL A 272 -11.03 -13.97 -26.16
CA VAL A 272 -11.13 -12.87 -25.19
C VAL A 272 -9.87 -12.87 -24.31
N LYS A 273 -9.30 -11.70 -24.08
CA LYS A 273 -8.10 -11.53 -23.26
C LYS A 273 -8.40 -10.70 -22.03
N SER A 274 -7.91 -11.14 -20.87
CA SER A 274 -7.84 -10.29 -19.69
C SER A 274 -6.96 -9.06 -19.95
N VAL A 275 -7.41 -7.88 -19.53
CA VAL A 275 -6.59 -6.65 -19.58
C VAL A 275 -5.57 -6.69 -18.44
N ARG A 276 -4.36 -7.21 -18.74
CA ARG A 276 -3.38 -7.63 -17.72
C ARG A 276 -2.79 -6.53 -16.81
N ASN A 277 -3.03 -5.26 -17.11
CA ASN A 277 -2.63 -4.12 -16.28
C ASN A 277 -3.83 -3.33 -15.73
N LEU A 278 -5.00 -3.97 -15.67
CA LEU A 278 -6.11 -3.60 -14.79
C LEU A 278 -6.32 -4.71 -13.77
N ASN A 279 -6.88 -4.37 -12.63
CA ASN A 279 -6.91 -5.21 -11.45
C ASN A 279 -8.14 -4.87 -10.61
N GLY A 280 -8.64 -5.82 -9.83
CA GLY A 280 -9.46 -5.49 -8.68
C GLY A 280 -8.62 -4.92 -7.54
N HIS A 281 -9.24 -4.53 -6.43
CA HIS A 281 -8.54 -3.89 -5.33
C HIS A 281 -9.25 -4.04 -3.99
N SER A 282 -8.49 -3.98 -2.90
CA SER A 282 -9.05 -3.79 -1.56
C SER A 282 -9.64 -2.38 -1.41
N ILE A 283 -10.65 -2.25 -0.55
CA ILE A 283 -11.35 -1.00 -0.24
C ILE A 283 -11.15 -0.69 1.24
N GLY A 284 -10.73 0.54 1.55
CA GLY A 284 -10.53 1.04 2.91
C GLY A 284 -11.37 2.28 3.20
N PRO A 285 -11.45 2.75 4.46
CA PRO A 285 -12.17 3.98 4.83
C PRO A 285 -11.69 5.22 4.06
N TYR A 286 -12.60 5.91 3.36
CA TYR A 286 -12.33 7.01 2.42
C TYR A 286 -11.30 6.69 1.33
N GLN A 287 -11.05 5.41 1.04
CA GLN A 287 -9.98 4.96 0.16
C GLN A 287 -10.48 3.87 -0.78
N ILE A 288 -10.81 4.26 -2.03
CA ILE A 288 -11.31 3.33 -3.04
C ILE A 288 -10.29 2.25 -3.36
N HIS A 289 -9.02 2.61 -3.52
CA HIS A 289 -7.90 1.69 -3.69
C HIS A 289 -7.05 1.68 -2.42
N ALA A 290 -7.27 0.69 -1.56
CA ALA A 290 -6.43 0.44 -0.38
C ALA A 290 -5.17 -0.35 -0.77
N SER A 291 -4.57 -1.10 0.16
CA SER A 291 -3.22 -1.65 0.04
C SER A 291 -3.04 -2.83 -0.92
N LYS A 292 -4.09 -3.56 -1.27
CA LYS A 292 -4.01 -4.81 -2.06
C LYS A 292 -4.63 -4.66 -3.44
N SER A 293 -3.95 -5.23 -4.44
CA SER A 293 -4.44 -5.30 -5.82
C SER A 293 -4.70 -6.76 -6.22
N ILE A 294 -5.87 -7.04 -6.76
CA ILE A 294 -6.28 -8.38 -7.19
C ILE A 294 -5.97 -8.51 -8.68
N PRO A 295 -4.98 -9.34 -9.08
CA PRO A 295 -4.69 -9.56 -10.48
C PRO A 295 -5.86 -10.25 -11.19
N ILE A 296 -6.00 -9.99 -12.50
CA ILE A 296 -6.95 -10.69 -13.39
C ILE A 296 -6.23 -11.59 -14.41
N VAL A 297 -4.94 -11.83 -14.15
CA VAL A 297 -4.04 -12.73 -14.87
C VAL A 297 -3.20 -13.53 -13.88
N LYS A 298 -2.72 -14.70 -14.30
CA LYS A 298 -1.77 -15.51 -13.52
C LYS A 298 -0.42 -14.79 -13.35
N GLY A 299 0.32 -15.16 -12.32
CA GLY A 299 1.68 -14.63 -12.06
C GLY A 299 1.72 -13.35 -11.20
N GLY A 300 0.62 -13.03 -10.52
CA GLY A 300 0.59 -11.94 -9.53
C GLY A 300 1.21 -12.31 -8.18
N GLU A 301 1.07 -11.43 -7.20
CA GLU A 301 1.61 -11.60 -5.85
C GLU A 301 0.94 -12.76 -5.08
N GLN A 302 1.71 -13.42 -4.21
CA GLN A 302 1.20 -14.44 -3.30
C GLN A 302 0.58 -13.87 -2.02
N THR A 303 0.44 -12.54 -1.93
CA THR A 303 -0.29 -11.84 -0.88
C THR A 303 -1.67 -12.50 -0.69
N LYS A 304 -2.11 -12.65 0.56
CA LYS A 304 -3.37 -13.33 0.88
C LYS A 304 -4.47 -12.32 1.21
N MET A 305 -5.71 -12.69 0.93
CA MET A 305 -6.88 -12.00 1.48
C MET A 305 -7.02 -12.31 2.98
N GLU A 306 -7.34 -11.29 3.77
CA GLU A 306 -7.42 -11.37 5.24
C GLU A 306 -8.86 -11.18 5.73
N GLU A 307 -9.11 -11.66 6.95
CA GLU A 307 -10.42 -11.54 7.59
C GLU A 307 -10.80 -10.06 7.83
N GLY A 308 -12.03 -9.69 7.46
CA GLY A 308 -12.56 -8.33 7.64
C GLY A 308 -12.24 -7.35 6.50
N GLU A 309 -11.45 -7.75 5.49
CA GLU A 309 -11.19 -6.92 4.32
C GLU A 309 -12.39 -6.81 3.38
N PHE A 310 -12.46 -5.67 2.67
CA PHE A 310 -13.42 -5.42 1.59
C PHE A 310 -12.65 -5.38 0.27
N PHE A 311 -13.20 -5.98 -0.77
CA PHE A 311 -12.59 -6.02 -2.10
C PHE A 311 -13.60 -5.65 -3.18
N ALA A 312 -13.16 -4.87 -4.16
CA ALA A 312 -13.76 -4.80 -5.49
C ALA A 312 -13.14 -5.93 -6.35
N ILE A 313 -13.96 -6.90 -6.71
CA ILE A 313 -13.58 -7.94 -7.68
C ILE A 313 -14.13 -7.50 -9.04
N GLU A 314 -13.24 -7.01 -9.90
CA GLU A 314 -13.58 -6.53 -11.23
C GLU A 314 -12.65 -7.15 -12.27
N THR A 315 -13.18 -7.38 -13.47
CA THR A 315 -12.44 -8.00 -14.57
C THR A 315 -12.76 -7.30 -15.87
N PHE A 316 -11.79 -7.30 -16.79
CA PHE A 316 -11.87 -6.58 -18.05
C PHE A 316 -11.50 -7.52 -19.19
N GLY A 317 -12.51 -7.92 -19.97
CA GLY A 317 -12.32 -8.71 -21.19
C GLY A 317 -12.08 -7.83 -22.41
N SER A 318 -11.15 -8.22 -23.28
CA SER A 318 -10.79 -7.47 -24.48
C SER A 318 -10.59 -8.33 -25.72
N THR A 319 -10.94 -7.78 -26.87
CA THR A 319 -10.57 -8.30 -28.20
C THR A 319 -9.30 -7.65 -28.77
N GLY A 320 -8.71 -6.67 -28.07
CA GLY A 320 -7.47 -6.00 -28.47
C GLY A 320 -6.23 -6.68 -27.91
N LYS A 321 -5.25 -5.87 -27.47
CA LYS A 321 -3.99 -6.39 -26.91
C LYS A 321 -4.10 -6.97 -25.49
N GLY A 322 -5.22 -6.77 -24.80
CA GLY A 322 -5.33 -7.12 -23.37
C GLY A 322 -4.39 -6.27 -22.50
N TYR A 323 -4.18 -5.00 -22.88
CA TYR A 323 -3.34 -4.06 -22.14
C TYR A 323 -3.84 -2.64 -22.39
N VAL A 324 -3.88 -1.82 -21.35
CA VAL A 324 -4.36 -0.44 -21.40
C VAL A 324 -3.26 0.62 -21.34
N ARG A 325 -3.48 1.77 -21.96
CA ARG A 325 -2.62 2.97 -21.88
C ARG A 325 -3.43 4.23 -21.66
N GLU A 326 -2.82 5.26 -21.10
CA GLU A 326 -3.40 6.59 -20.94
C GLU A 326 -3.74 7.25 -22.29
N ASP A 327 -4.94 7.81 -22.45
CA ASP A 327 -5.35 8.62 -23.62
C ASP A 327 -6.51 9.58 -23.28
N LEU A 328 -7.00 10.37 -24.24
CA LEU A 328 -8.13 11.29 -24.13
C LEU A 328 -7.97 12.34 -23.01
N GLU A 329 -9.00 13.16 -22.79
CA GLU A 329 -8.97 14.19 -21.77
C GLU A 329 -9.31 13.63 -20.38
N CYS A 330 -8.42 13.83 -19.40
CA CYS A 330 -8.64 13.45 -18.00
C CYS A 330 -9.87 14.12 -17.38
N SER A 331 -10.81 13.31 -16.89
CA SER A 331 -12.01 13.79 -16.19
C SER A 331 -12.10 13.39 -14.72
N ILE A 332 -11.40 12.35 -14.27
CA ILE A 332 -11.43 11.85 -12.88
C ILE A 332 -10.15 12.22 -12.14
N TYR A 333 -10.31 12.69 -10.90
CA TYR A 333 -9.26 13.15 -10.00
C TYR A 333 -9.52 12.60 -8.61
N MET A 334 -8.47 12.39 -7.83
CA MET A 334 -8.60 11.98 -6.44
C MET A 334 -7.47 12.60 -5.62
N LYS A 335 -7.73 13.00 -4.38
CA LYS A 335 -6.64 13.42 -3.49
C LYS A 335 -5.80 12.18 -3.13
N ASN A 336 -4.48 12.30 -3.19
CA ASN A 336 -3.61 11.22 -2.74
C ASN A 336 -3.85 10.99 -1.23
N PHE A 337 -4.13 9.75 -0.85
CA PHE A 337 -4.58 9.41 0.51
C PHE A 337 -3.51 9.72 1.57
N ASP A 338 -2.25 9.41 1.27
CA ASP A 338 -1.12 9.53 2.20
C ASP A 338 -0.46 10.92 2.19
N VAL A 339 -0.98 11.87 1.40
CA VAL A 339 -0.35 13.18 1.26
C VAL A 339 -0.62 14.05 2.50
N GLY A 340 0.45 14.36 3.23
CA GLY A 340 0.43 15.34 4.31
C GLY A 340 0.18 16.78 3.82
N HIS A 341 0.20 17.74 4.75
CA HIS A 341 0.01 19.14 4.39
C HIS A 341 1.18 19.68 3.54
N ILE A 342 0.90 20.02 2.28
CA ILE A 342 1.85 20.66 1.36
C ILE A 342 1.53 22.17 1.26
N PRO A 343 2.48 23.07 1.58
CA PRO A 343 2.25 24.51 1.50
C PRO A 343 2.14 24.98 0.05
N LEU A 344 0.94 25.35 -0.37
CA LEU A 344 0.68 25.92 -1.71
C LEU A 344 1.04 27.41 -1.75
N ARG A 345 1.61 27.87 -2.87
CA ARG A 345 1.89 29.30 -3.10
C ARG A 345 0.74 30.03 -3.81
N LEU A 346 0.00 29.34 -4.68
CA LEU A 346 -1.07 29.94 -5.47
C LEU A 346 -2.38 30.03 -4.67
N PRO A 347 -2.98 31.24 -4.51
CA PRO A 347 -4.24 31.40 -3.77
C PRO A 347 -5.40 30.57 -4.33
N ARG A 348 -5.52 30.48 -5.67
CA ARG A 348 -6.56 29.64 -6.31
C ARG A 348 -6.37 28.15 -6.04
N ALA A 349 -5.12 27.67 -5.97
CA ALA A 349 -4.86 26.27 -5.63
C ALA A 349 -5.22 25.97 -4.17
N LYS A 350 -4.96 26.91 -3.25
CA LYS A 350 -5.41 26.80 -1.85
C LYS A 350 -6.94 26.73 -1.74
N GLN A 351 -7.63 27.62 -2.45
CA GLN A 351 -9.09 27.64 -2.46
C GLN A 351 -9.65 26.34 -3.04
N LEU A 352 -9.14 25.88 -4.18
CA LEU A 352 -9.58 24.63 -4.79
C LEU A 352 -9.31 23.43 -3.89
N LEU A 353 -8.14 23.36 -3.24
CA LEU A 353 -7.82 22.29 -2.29
C LEU A 353 -8.76 22.30 -1.08
N PHE A 354 -9.15 23.49 -0.59
CA PHE A 354 -10.16 23.61 0.46
C PHE A 354 -11.52 23.06 -0.01
N THR A 355 -11.95 23.41 -1.23
CA THR A 355 -13.16 22.85 -1.83
C THR A 355 -13.09 21.33 -1.95
N ILE A 356 -11.95 20.78 -2.39
CA ILE A 356 -11.75 19.32 -2.50
C ILE A 356 -11.81 18.65 -1.11
N ASN A 357 -11.07 19.16 -0.13
CA ASN A 357 -11.06 18.60 1.22
C ASN A 357 -12.45 18.63 1.86
N LYS A 358 -13.22 19.70 1.64
CA LYS A 358 -14.54 19.87 2.24
C LYS A 358 -15.59 18.93 1.64
N ASN A 359 -15.55 18.69 0.33
CA ASN A 359 -16.63 17.99 -0.37
C ASN A 359 -16.30 16.55 -0.74
N PHE A 360 -15.02 16.20 -0.89
CA PHE A 360 -14.58 14.88 -1.34
C PHE A 360 -13.59 14.23 -0.38
N SER A 361 -12.83 15.01 0.40
CA SER A 361 -11.72 14.49 1.20
C SER A 361 -10.75 13.70 0.31
N THR A 362 -10.69 12.37 0.47
CA THR A 362 -9.90 11.45 -0.35
C THR A 362 -10.74 10.63 -1.34
N LEU A 363 -12.06 10.86 -1.41
CA LEU A 363 -12.90 10.30 -2.47
C LEU A 363 -12.56 10.89 -3.84
N ALA A 364 -12.80 10.11 -4.89
CA ALA A 364 -12.61 10.57 -6.25
C ALA A 364 -13.72 11.55 -6.66
N PHE A 365 -13.38 12.51 -7.50
CA PHE A 365 -14.28 13.51 -8.04
C PHE A 365 -13.97 13.77 -9.52
N CYS A 366 -14.90 14.42 -10.22
CA CYS A 366 -14.68 14.83 -11.61
C CYS A 366 -14.89 16.33 -11.80
N ARG A 367 -14.51 16.84 -12.97
CA ARG A 367 -14.67 18.26 -13.32
C ARG A 367 -16.12 18.75 -13.19
N ARG A 368 -17.09 17.94 -13.63
CA ARG A 368 -18.53 18.24 -13.48
C ARG A 368 -18.93 18.48 -12.03
N TYR A 369 -18.29 17.81 -11.07
CA TYR A 369 -18.61 18.00 -9.64
C TYR A 369 -18.09 19.34 -9.14
N LEU A 370 -16.90 19.76 -9.58
CA LEU A 370 -16.38 21.10 -9.32
C LEU A 370 -17.27 22.18 -9.95
N ASP A 371 -17.72 21.95 -11.20
CA ASP A 371 -18.63 22.85 -11.90
C ASP A 371 -19.96 23.00 -11.15
N ARG A 372 -20.54 21.89 -10.65
CA ARG A 372 -21.76 21.89 -9.81
C ARG A 372 -21.58 22.68 -8.52
N LEU A 373 -20.38 22.68 -7.93
CA LEU A 373 -20.05 23.45 -6.73
C LEU A 373 -19.81 24.95 -7.03
N GLY A 374 -19.90 25.36 -8.29
CA GLY A 374 -19.70 26.75 -8.73
C GLY A 374 -18.23 27.14 -8.91
N GLU A 375 -17.31 26.17 -8.88
CA GLU A 375 -15.91 26.43 -9.21
C GLU A 375 -15.79 26.76 -10.71
N SER A 376 -15.00 27.78 -11.04
CA SER A 376 -14.74 28.16 -12.43
C SER A 376 -13.29 28.56 -12.63
N LYS A 377 -12.78 28.43 -13.86
CA LYS A 377 -11.37 28.74 -14.21
C LYS A 377 -10.36 28.01 -13.30
N TYR A 378 -10.72 26.83 -12.81
CA TYR A 378 -9.93 26.05 -11.84
C TYR A 378 -8.90 25.13 -12.49
N LEU A 379 -8.92 24.90 -13.80
CA LEU A 379 -8.04 23.92 -14.46
C LEU A 379 -6.55 24.12 -14.17
N MET A 380 -6.07 25.38 -14.14
CA MET A 380 -4.67 25.67 -13.80
C MET A 380 -4.37 25.40 -12.32
N ALA A 381 -5.34 25.65 -11.44
CA ALA A 381 -5.23 25.32 -10.03
C ALA A 381 -5.24 23.81 -9.81
N LEU A 382 -6.12 23.08 -10.51
CA LEU A 382 -6.19 21.62 -10.48
C LEU A 382 -4.89 21.00 -11.01
N LYS A 383 -4.38 21.50 -12.14
CA LYS A 383 -3.06 21.10 -12.66
C LYS A 383 -1.96 21.34 -11.63
N ASN A 384 -1.97 22.48 -10.92
CA ASN A 384 -0.99 22.74 -9.87
C ASN A 384 -1.11 21.76 -8.69
N LEU A 385 -2.32 21.35 -8.31
CA LEU A 385 -2.52 20.29 -7.30
C LEU A 385 -2.00 18.93 -7.79
N CYS A 386 -2.13 18.63 -9.08
CA CYS A 386 -1.55 17.44 -9.69
C CYS A 386 -0.02 17.48 -9.73
N ASP A 387 0.56 18.57 -10.25
CA ASP A 387 2.01 18.76 -10.35
C ASP A 387 2.70 18.73 -8.97
N THR A 388 1.97 19.03 -7.89
CA THR A 388 2.47 18.98 -6.51
C THR A 388 2.27 17.62 -5.83
N GLY A 389 1.61 16.67 -6.49
CA GLY A 389 1.32 15.34 -5.95
C GLY A 389 0.22 15.31 -4.88
N ILE A 390 -0.50 16.42 -4.66
CA ILE A 390 -1.61 16.48 -3.70
C ILE A 390 -2.84 15.76 -4.25
N VAL A 391 -3.11 15.96 -5.54
CA VAL A 391 -4.18 15.32 -6.29
C VAL A 391 -3.54 14.45 -7.35
N GLN A 392 -4.05 13.24 -7.55
CA GLN A 392 -3.71 12.41 -8.69
C GLN A 392 -4.79 12.50 -9.75
N ASN A 393 -4.37 12.48 -11.01
CA ASN A 393 -5.22 12.25 -12.15
C ASN A 393 -5.36 10.74 -12.37
N LEU A 394 -6.60 10.25 -12.44
CA LEU A 394 -6.88 8.88 -12.86
C LEU A 394 -7.08 8.93 -14.38
N LEU A 395 -5.98 8.85 -15.12
CA LEU A 395 -6.01 8.91 -16.59
C LEU A 395 -6.69 7.67 -17.19
N LEU A 396 -7.19 7.83 -18.41
CA LEU A 396 -8.07 6.87 -19.07
C LEU A 396 -7.33 5.68 -19.66
N TRP A 397 -7.86 4.49 -19.46
CA TRP A 397 -7.17 3.26 -19.84
C TRP A 397 -7.71 2.69 -21.16
N LEU A 398 -6.96 2.81 -22.27
CA LEU A 398 -7.33 2.32 -23.61
C LEU A 398 -6.71 1.01 -24.02
N ILE A 399 -7.49 0.13 -24.66
CA ILE A 399 -7.00 -1.12 -25.24
C ILE A 399 -6.67 -0.93 -26.73
N LEU A 400 -5.40 -1.17 -27.11
CA LEU A 400 -4.93 -1.06 -28.49
C LEU A 400 -5.67 -2.03 -29.44
N PHE A 401 -6.41 -1.48 -30.40
CA PHE A 401 -6.96 -2.22 -31.54
C PHE A 401 -6.07 -2.00 -32.77
N ARG A 402 -5.36 -3.03 -33.24
CA ARG A 402 -4.69 -2.99 -34.54
C ARG A 402 -5.73 -3.45 -35.57
N HIS A 403 -6.35 -2.52 -36.29
CA HIS A 403 -6.98 -2.64 -37.63
C HIS A 403 -7.92 -1.43 -37.88
N PHE A 404 -7.38 -0.21 -38.00
CA PHE A 404 -8.18 0.93 -38.50
C PHE A 404 -7.47 1.82 -39.54
N LEU A 405 -6.29 1.40 -40.02
CA LEU A 405 -5.59 2.09 -41.12
C LEU A 405 -5.53 1.29 -42.44
N ALA A 406 -6.13 0.09 -42.49
CA ALA A 406 -6.10 -0.77 -43.68
C ALA A 406 -7.46 -0.97 -44.37
N LEU A 407 -8.54 -0.36 -43.87
CA LEU A 407 -9.89 -0.54 -44.44
C LEU A 407 -10.51 0.74 -45.03
N LEU A 408 -9.74 1.84 -45.13
CA LEU A 408 -10.19 3.09 -45.78
C LEU A 408 -9.61 3.31 -47.19
N ILE A 409 -8.92 2.33 -47.78
CA ILE A 409 -8.32 2.43 -49.14
C ILE A 409 -8.99 1.52 -50.19
N MET A 410 -10.01 0.72 -49.85
CA MET A 410 -10.62 -0.22 -50.82
C MET A 410 -12.09 0.00 -51.16
N ILE A 411 -12.69 1.16 -50.86
CA ILE A 411 -14.00 1.49 -51.44
C ILE A 411 -14.04 2.96 -51.88
N CYS A 412 -14.14 3.13 -53.21
CA CYS A 412 -14.56 4.31 -53.98
C CYS A 412 -13.45 5.05 -54.76
N PRO A 413 -13.43 4.90 -56.11
CA PRO A 413 -12.62 5.72 -57.01
C PRO A 413 -13.44 6.91 -57.53
N SER A 414 -13.14 8.13 -57.09
CA SER A 414 -13.33 9.39 -57.87
C SER A 414 -12.94 10.65 -57.06
N GLN A 415 -12.15 11.50 -57.70
CA GLN A 415 -11.60 12.82 -57.29
C GLN A 415 -12.68 13.93 -57.07
N PRO A 416 -12.35 15.22 -56.76
CA PRO A 416 -11.18 15.85 -56.09
C PRO A 416 -11.51 16.93 -55.01
N SER A 417 -10.42 17.41 -54.36
CA SER A 417 -10.16 18.76 -53.82
C SER A 417 -10.86 19.24 -52.54
N PHE A 418 -10.08 19.61 -51.50
CA PHE A 418 -10.05 20.96 -50.91
C PHE A 418 -8.81 21.14 -49.99
N ASN A 419 -8.20 22.32 -50.08
CA ASN A 419 -6.90 22.71 -49.52
C ASN A 419 -6.90 22.88 -47.99
N PHE A 420 -5.79 22.50 -47.34
CA PHE A 420 -5.40 23.00 -46.03
C PHE A 420 -4.52 24.25 -46.18
N ILE A 421 -4.87 25.32 -45.46
CA ILE A 421 -4.12 26.58 -45.35
C ILE A 421 -3.21 26.47 -44.12
N GLU A 422 -1.90 26.63 -44.31
CA GLU A 422 -0.92 26.87 -43.26
C GLU A 422 -1.06 28.30 -42.73
N PHE A 423 -0.93 28.48 -41.41
CA PHE A 423 -0.64 29.77 -40.79
C PHE A 423 0.65 29.66 -39.98
N ASP A 424 1.67 30.30 -40.53
CA ASP A 424 2.92 30.70 -39.90
C ASP A 424 2.68 31.90 -38.96
N ASN A 425 3.43 31.99 -37.87
CA ASN A 425 3.64 33.23 -37.12
C ASN A 425 4.94 33.15 -36.31
N SER A 426 6.02 33.50 -37.00
CA SER A 426 7.23 34.07 -36.41
C SER A 426 6.97 35.50 -35.90
N ARG A 427 7.56 35.86 -34.74
CA ARG A 427 7.90 37.26 -34.41
C ARG A 427 9.04 37.32 -33.40
N GLU A 428 10.16 37.86 -33.87
CA GLU A 428 11.37 38.23 -33.13
C GLU A 428 11.10 39.36 -32.11
N VAL A 429 11.77 39.31 -30.96
CA VAL A 429 12.10 40.48 -30.15
C VAL A 429 13.58 40.40 -29.75
N LYS A 430 14.27 41.52 -29.94
CA LYS A 430 15.71 41.76 -29.86
C LYS A 430 16.32 41.53 -28.47
N GLU A 431 17.52 40.96 -28.45
CA GLU A 431 18.44 40.94 -27.32
C GLU A 431 19.24 42.25 -27.22
N ASP A 432 19.41 42.75 -25.99
CA ASP A 432 20.53 43.61 -25.59
C ASP A 432 21.31 42.91 -24.47
N LYS A 433 22.64 42.94 -24.59
CA LYS A 433 23.63 42.22 -23.77
C LYS A 433 23.83 42.86 -22.39
N MET A 434 23.98 42.04 -21.34
CA MET A 434 25.10 42.08 -20.37
C MET A 434 24.98 40.99 -19.26
N GLY A 435 25.96 40.08 -19.21
CA GLY A 435 26.60 39.61 -17.96
C GLY A 435 26.10 38.35 -17.23
N GLY A 436 26.89 37.27 -17.30
CA GLY A 436 27.30 36.49 -16.10
C GLY A 436 26.70 35.09 -15.85
N ASN A 437 27.53 34.07 -16.07
CA ASN A 437 27.44 32.63 -15.73
C ASN A 437 26.70 32.22 -14.43
N ASN A 438 25.88 31.15 -14.54
CA ASN A 438 25.84 29.95 -13.67
C ASN A 438 24.46 29.24 -13.74
N ASN A 439 24.04 28.69 -14.89
CA ASN A 439 22.77 27.94 -14.95
C ASN A 439 22.63 26.88 -16.07
N GLU A 440 23.72 26.44 -16.70
CA GLU A 440 23.61 25.44 -17.80
C GLU A 440 23.70 23.98 -17.35
N VAL A 441 24.31 23.67 -16.19
CA VAL A 441 24.41 22.26 -15.73
C VAL A 441 23.11 21.73 -15.09
N ALA A 442 22.25 22.62 -14.58
CA ALA A 442 20.99 22.23 -13.92
C ALA A 442 19.80 22.07 -14.91
N LYS A 443 19.96 22.53 -16.15
CA LYS A 443 18.89 22.50 -17.17
C LYS A 443 18.95 21.25 -18.05
N GLU A 444 20.16 20.76 -18.38
CA GLU A 444 20.32 19.49 -19.13
C GLU A 444 19.80 18.27 -18.35
N ALA A 445 19.99 18.22 -17.01
CA ALA A 445 19.49 17.11 -16.19
C ALA A 445 17.95 17.05 -16.10
N ALA A 446 17.23 18.16 -16.33
CA ALA A 446 15.77 18.21 -16.26
C ALA A 446 15.10 17.89 -17.61
N ASP A 447 15.79 18.11 -18.72
CA ASP A 447 15.27 17.83 -20.06
C ASP A 447 15.54 16.38 -20.51
N ASP A 448 16.56 15.71 -19.97
CA ASP A 448 16.79 14.27 -20.21
C ASP A 448 15.74 13.36 -19.52
N MET A 449 15.07 13.82 -18.45
CA MET A 449 13.98 13.06 -17.81
C MET A 449 12.66 13.03 -18.61
N LYS A 450 12.52 13.82 -19.68
CA LYS A 450 11.29 13.86 -20.51
C LYS A 450 11.32 12.94 -21.73
N LYS A 451 12.44 12.25 -21.99
CA LYS A 451 12.56 11.31 -23.09
C LYS A 451 13.15 10.02 -22.56
N LEU A 452 12.31 9.03 -22.28
CA LEU A 452 12.66 7.60 -22.36
C LEU A 452 11.37 6.77 -22.19
N ASP A 453 10.88 6.32 -23.35
CA ASP A 453 9.86 5.30 -23.55
C ASP A 453 10.59 3.94 -23.46
N ILE A 454 10.25 3.07 -22.51
CA ILE A 454 10.89 1.75 -22.35
C ILE A 454 9.91 0.68 -22.80
N THR A 455 10.05 0.25 -24.05
CA THR A 455 9.60 -1.06 -24.54
C THR A 455 10.84 -1.87 -24.87
N ASP A 456 11.01 -3.02 -24.20
CA ASP A 456 11.51 -4.30 -24.73
C ASP A 456 12.25 -5.10 -23.65
N TYR A 457 11.61 -6.18 -23.15
CA TYR A 457 12.30 -7.43 -22.79
C TYR A 457 11.29 -8.57 -22.61
N GLU A 458 11.06 -9.36 -23.66
CA GLU A 458 10.53 -10.72 -23.58
C GLU A 458 11.64 -11.67 -24.04
N ALA A 459 12.05 -12.65 -23.20
CA ALA A 459 12.38 -14.02 -23.60
C ALA A 459 12.99 -14.85 -22.45
N SER A 460 12.60 -16.14 -22.42
CA SER A 460 13.21 -17.31 -21.72
C SER A 460 12.74 -17.54 -20.27
N GLN A 461 12.31 -18.71 -19.76
CA GLN A 461 12.03 -20.11 -20.19
C GLN A 461 10.95 -20.68 -19.22
N VAL A 462 10.04 -21.63 -19.48
CA VAL A 462 10.05 -23.06 -19.87
C VAL A 462 10.80 -24.03 -18.92
N ASN A 463 9.98 -24.86 -18.22
CA ASN A 463 10.20 -26.17 -17.58
C ASN A 463 10.93 -26.30 -16.23
N ALA A 464 10.18 -26.66 -15.18
CA ALA A 464 10.65 -27.51 -14.08
C ALA A 464 9.50 -28.32 -13.44
N THR A 465 9.22 -29.50 -13.99
CA THR A 465 8.44 -30.57 -13.34
C THR A 465 9.41 -31.52 -12.63
N ALA A 466 9.73 -31.25 -11.36
CA ALA A 466 10.47 -32.20 -10.52
C ALA A 466 10.22 -32.06 -9.00
N GLU A 467 9.61 -30.98 -8.50
CA GLU A 467 9.52 -30.71 -7.05
C GLU A 467 8.33 -31.37 -6.32
N LYS A 468 7.53 -32.20 -6.99
CA LYS A 468 6.29 -32.75 -6.41
C LYS A 468 6.47 -33.88 -5.38
N ASN A 469 7.67 -34.40 -5.16
CA ASN A 469 7.85 -35.62 -4.36
C ASN A 469 8.54 -35.45 -2.99
N ASP A 470 9.28 -34.36 -2.73
CA ASP A 470 9.97 -34.20 -1.44
C ASP A 470 9.11 -33.53 -0.35
N ALA A 471 8.04 -32.81 -0.73
CA ALA A 471 7.10 -32.19 0.21
C ALA A 471 6.24 -33.19 1.01
N LYS A 472 6.20 -34.48 0.62
CA LYS A 472 5.41 -35.52 1.31
C LYS A 472 6.13 -36.21 2.47
N LEU A 473 7.44 -36.02 2.64
CA LEU A 473 8.19 -36.67 3.71
C LEU A 473 8.30 -35.84 5.00
N LEU A 474 8.17 -34.50 4.90
CA LEU A 474 8.23 -33.58 6.04
C LEU A 474 6.90 -33.47 6.84
N ASP A 475 5.76 -33.81 6.24
CA ASP A 475 4.43 -33.80 6.90
C ASP A 475 4.19 -34.98 7.88
N ARG A 476 5.04 -36.02 7.83
CA ARG A 476 4.86 -37.20 8.69
C ARG A 476 5.54 -37.11 10.06
N ASN A 477 6.55 -36.26 10.23
CA ASN A 477 7.30 -36.20 11.50
C ASN A 477 6.82 -35.10 12.46
N SER A 478 5.98 -34.16 12.02
CA SER A 478 5.37 -33.12 12.87
C SER A 478 4.14 -33.60 13.67
N LYS A 479 3.56 -34.76 13.32
CA LYS A 479 2.33 -35.29 13.96
C LYS A 479 2.54 -36.16 15.19
N VAL A 480 3.78 -36.34 15.69
CA VAL A 480 4.06 -37.27 16.81
C VAL A 480 4.54 -36.56 18.10
N ILE A 481 4.71 -35.23 18.11
CA ILE A 481 5.22 -34.50 19.29
C ILE A 481 4.14 -33.65 20.01
N MET A 482 2.89 -33.63 19.53
CA MET A 482 1.77 -32.87 20.14
C MET A 482 0.70 -33.78 20.74
N SER A 483 1.10 -34.85 21.42
CA SER A 483 0.19 -35.67 22.23
C SER A 483 0.88 -36.20 23.49
N GLN A 484 1.23 -35.29 24.42
CA GLN A 484 1.45 -35.60 25.84
C GLN A 484 1.81 -34.33 26.61
N THR A 485 0.81 -33.51 26.96
CA THR A 485 0.84 -32.59 28.14
C THR A 485 -0.54 -31.98 28.34
N THR A 486 -1.46 -32.71 28.96
CA THR A 486 -2.60 -32.14 29.70
C THR A 486 -3.02 -33.17 30.75
N GLU A 487 -2.60 -32.99 32.00
CA GLU A 487 -3.33 -33.46 33.18
C GLU A 487 -2.67 -32.87 34.44
N ASN A 488 -3.50 -32.31 35.32
CA ASN A 488 -3.26 -31.74 36.65
C ASN A 488 -3.05 -30.22 36.73
N ASP A 489 -4.15 -29.48 36.83
CA ASP A 489 -4.24 -28.26 37.64
C ASP A 489 -5.57 -28.29 38.40
N ASP A 490 -5.50 -28.47 39.72
CA ASP A 490 -6.54 -28.10 40.69
C ASP A 490 -5.84 -27.93 42.05
N GLU A 491 -5.78 -26.69 42.57
CA GLU A 491 -6.13 -26.31 43.95
C GLU A 491 -5.62 -24.90 44.36
N GLU A 492 -6.56 -24.12 44.93
CA GLU A 492 -6.43 -23.05 45.94
C GLU A 492 -5.66 -21.74 45.65
N ALA A 493 -5.95 -20.58 46.24
CA ALA A 493 -7.12 -19.92 46.83
C ALA A 493 -6.68 -18.49 47.23
N GLN A 494 -7.57 -17.51 47.03
CA GLN A 494 -7.80 -16.29 47.83
C GLN A 494 -6.64 -15.38 48.31
N ALA A 495 -6.70 -14.11 47.88
CA ALA A 495 -6.48 -12.96 48.76
C ALA A 495 -7.30 -11.73 48.30
N ASP A 496 -8.15 -11.24 49.19
CA ASP A 496 -9.03 -10.07 49.06
C ASP A 496 -8.29 -8.72 49.18
N GLY A 497 -8.76 -7.69 48.45
CA GLY A 497 -8.45 -6.27 48.68
C GLY A 497 -8.94 -5.34 47.56
N PRO A 498 -9.56 -4.17 47.84
CA PRO A 498 -10.69 -3.67 47.07
C PRO A 498 -10.33 -2.90 45.79
N ALA A 499 -11.18 -3.09 44.78
CA ALA A 499 -11.20 -2.35 43.54
C ALA A 499 -11.55 -0.88 43.74
N LEU A 500 -10.68 0.01 43.26
CA LEU A 500 -11.02 1.38 42.89
C LEU A 500 -10.56 1.64 41.44
N ASN A 501 -11.47 2.26 40.68
CA ASN A 501 -11.32 2.86 39.34
C ASN A 501 -11.55 1.98 38.09
N GLY A 502 -12.83 1.68 37.83
CA GLY A 502 -13.36 1.19 36.54
C GLY A 502 -13.37 2.20 35.37
N SER A 503 -12.62 3.30 35.44
CA SER A 503 -12.46 4.25 34.32
C SER A 503 -11.08 4.19 33.64
N ALA A 504 -10.13 3.41 34.21
CA ALA A 504 -8.79 3.26 33.68
C ALA A 504 -8.69 2.26 32.52
N GLY A 505 -9.52 1.19 32.51
CA GLY A 505 -9.46 0.12 31.51
C GLY A 505 -9.91 0.52 30.10
N LYS A 506 -10.96 1.35 29.97
CA LYS A 506 -11.42 1.87 28.66
C LYS A 506 -10.48 2.91 28.06
N ARG A 507 -9.84 3.75 28.89
CA ARG A 507 -8.81 4.68 28.43
C ARG A 507 -7.53 3.95 28.04
N ARG A 508 -7.10 2.91 28.78
CA ARG A 508 -5.95 2.06 28.42
C ARG A 508 -6.10 1.37 27.06
N ASN A 509 -7.27 0.83 26.74
CA ASN A 509 -7.50 0.18 25.44
C ASN A 509 -7.55 1.17 24.26
N HIS A 510 -8.07 2.38 24.47
CA HIS A 510 -8.05 3.42 23.44
C HIS A 510 -6.64 4.00 23.24
N PHE A 511 -5.88 4.16 24.35
CA PHE A 511 -4.49 4.61 24.33
C PHE A 511 -3.54 3.60 23.67
N ASN A 512 -3.70 2.30 23.99
CA ASN A 512 -2.92 1.23 23.36
C ASN A 512 -3.19 1.15 21.86
N LYS A 513 -4.44 1.38 21.40
CA LYS A 513 -4.77 1.46 19.97
C LYS A 513 -4.13 2.67 19.27
N LEU A 514 -4.11 3.85 19.89
CA LEU A 514 -3.45 5.05 19.36
C LEU A 514 -1.92 4.90 19.25
N ILE A 515 -1.29 4.32 20.28
CA ILE A 515 0.14 4.00 20.29
C ILE A 515 0.47 2.98 19.20
N HIS A 516 -0.36 1.94 19.05
CA HIS A 516 -0.19 0.92 18.02
C HIS A 516 -0.41 1.46 16.59
N LEU A 517 -1.32 2.43 16.40
CA LEU A 517 -1.56 3.10 15.12
C LEU A 517 -0.40 4.03 14.74
N GLN A 518 0.15 4.77 15.71
CA GLN A 518 1.31 5.65 15.48
C GLN A 518 2.58 4.83 15.21
N PHE A 519 2.72 3.67 15.86
CA PHE A 519 3.76 2.67 15.59
C PHE A 519 3.71 2.15 14.15
N LEU A 520 2.52 1.82 13.65
CA LEU A 520 2.29 1.39 12.27
C LEU A 520 2.67 2.49 11.27
N LEU A 521 2.26 3.74 11.52
CA LEU A 521 2.52 4.87 10.62
C LEU A 521 4.02 5.21 10.49
N MET A 522 4.79 5.12 11.58
CA MET A 522 6.24 5.38 11.54
C MET A 522 7.02 4.28 10.81
N ASN A 523 6.71 3.00 11.06
CA ASN A 523 7.34 1.89 10.33
C ASN A 523 6.99 1.95 8.84
N PHE A 524 5.73 2.25 8.51
CA PHE A 524 5.27 2.39 7.13
C PHE A 524 6.03 3.50 6.39
N SER A 525 6.30 4.63 7.03
CA SER A 525 7.10 5.71 6.43
C SER A 525 8.56 5.31 6.15
N LEU A 526 9.19 4.52 7.02
CA LEU A 526 10.57 4.04 6.81
C LEU A 526 10.65 2.99 5.70
N GLN A 527 9.67 2.07 5.67
CA GLN A 527 9.51 1.06 4.63
C GLN A 527 9.31 1.70 3.25
N GLU A 528 8.34 2.60 3.13
CA GLU A 528 8.00 3.28 1.88
C GLU A 528 9.16 4.13 1.35
N ASN A 529 9.91 4.79 2.25
CA ASN A 529 11.10 5.54 1.86
C ASN A 529 12.21 4.61 1.32
N SER A 530 12.45 3.48 1.97
CA SER A 530 13.44 2.49 1.52
C SER A 530 13.05 1.91 0.15
N LEU A 531 11.77 1.61 -0.06
CA LEU A 531 11.22 1.14 -1.33
C LEU A 531 11.42 2.16 -2.47
N ARG A 532 11.07 3.42 -2.24
CA ARG A 532 11.25 4.51 -3.22
C ARG A 532 12.70 4.68 -3.62
N VAL A 533 13.62 4.58 -2.65
CA VAL A 533 15.06 4.68 -2.89
C VAL A 533 15.51 3.55 -3.81
N ARG A 534 15.16 2.29 -3.51
CA ARG A 534 15.55 1.15 -4.35
C ARG A 534 14.99 1.22 -5.76
N LYS A 535 13.70 1.53 -5.92
CA LYS A 535 13.04 1.70 -7.24
C LYS A 535 13.73 2.79 -8.08
N TYR A 536 14.03 3.94 -7.47
CA TYR A 536 14.71 5.03 -8.15
C TYR A 536 16.16 4.66 -8.52
N MET A 537 16.91 4.06 -7.58
CA MET A 537 18.28 3.65 -7.89
C MET A 537 18.31 2.65 -9.04
N ARG A 538 17.44 1.63 -9.04
CA ARG A 538 17.34 0.68 -10.16
C ARG A 538 17.03 1.34 -11.50
N SER A 539 16.30 2.47 -11.54
CA SER A 539 15.94 3.14 -12.79
C SER A 539 17.05 4.04 -13.34
N ILE A 540 17.96 4.54 -12.50
CA ILE A 540 19.05 5.44 -12.92
C ILE A 540 20.39 4.72 -13.13
N LEU A 541 20.56 3.54 -12.54
CA LEU A 541 21.83 2.80 -12.59
C LEU A 541 22.18 2.41 -14.02
N LYS A 542 23.39 2.78 -14.43
CA LYS A 542 23.96 2.40 -15.72
C LYS A 542 25.49 2.31 -15.64
N PRO A 543 26.13 1.47 -16.48
CA PRO A 543 27.56 1.50 -16.65
C PRO A 543 28.05 2.91 -17.03
N GLY A 544 29.24 3.28 -16.57
CA GLY A 544 29.85 4.59 -16.81
C GLY A 544 29.56 5.63 -15.72
N MET A 545 28.73 5.34 -14.72
CA MET A 545 28.50 6.24 -13.59
C MET A 545 29.70 6.29 -12.64
N LEU A 546 30.05 7.49 -12.18
CA LEU A 546 31.02 7.66 -11.11
C LEU A 546 30.41 7.18 -9.78
N MET A 547 31.14 6.33 -9.05
CA MET A 547 30.65 5.77 -7.79
C MET A 547 30.34 6.87 -6.76
N THR A 548 31.14 7.95 -6.73
CA THR A 548 30.90 9.11 -5.86
C THR A 548 29.54 9.76 -6.13
N ASP A 549 29.21 10.00 -7.40
CA ASP A 549 27.94 10.63 -7.80
C ASP A 549 26.76 9.72 -7.48
N LEU A 550 26.92 8.41 -7.66
CA LEU A 550 25.92 7.39 -7.32
C LEU A 550 25.62 7.41 -5.82
N CYS A 551 26.64 7.26 -4.98
CA CYS A 551 26.43 7.17 -3.53
C CYS A 551 25.93 8.52 -2.97
N GLU A 552 26.36 9.67 -3.50
CA GLU A 552 25.78 10.98 -3.13
C GLU A 552 24.33 11.16 -3.58
N THR A 553 23.97 10.70 -4.78
CA THR A 553 22.59 10.75 -5.29
C THR A 553 21.65 9.96 -4.38
N LEU A 554 22.05 8.73 -4.00
CA LEU A 554 21.29 7.88 -3.08
C LEU A 554 21.14 8.57 -1.72
N GLU A 555 22.24 9.00 -1.11
CA GLU A 555 22.23 9.62 0.21
C GLU A 555 21.39 10.91 0.24
N ASN A 556 21.49 11.77 -0.78
CA ASN A 556 20.73 13.01 -0.85
C ASN A 556 19.22 12.73 -1.02
N MET A 557 18.87 11.69 -1.78
CA MET A 557 17.49 11.24 -1.90
C MET A 557 16.96 10.73 -0.56
N VAL A 558 17.71 9.89 0.14
CA VAL A 558 17.32 9.39 1.47
C VAL A 558 17.09 10.55 2.44
N ARG A 559 18.05 11.49 2.55
CA ARG A 559 17.93 12.69 3.42
C ARG A 559 16.68 13.50 3.11
N LYS A 560 16.33 13.64 1.83
CA LYS A 560 15.13 14.36 1.39
C LYS A 560 13.84 13.62 1.73
N LEU A 561 13.79 12.30 1.49
CA LEU A 561 12.60 11.47 1.73
C LEU A 561 12.30 11.34 3.23
N ILE A 562 13.34 11.14 4.04
CA ILE A 562 13.19 11.00 5.49
C ILE A 562 13.05 12.33 6.24
N LYS A 563 13.26 13.46 5.52
CA LYS A 563 13.32 14.81 6.08
C LYS A 563 14.34 14.89 7.21
N GLU A 564 15.62 14.70 6.84
CA GLU A 564 16.74 14.70 7.77
C GLU A 564 16.65 15.83 8.82
N ASP A 565 16.75 15.45 10.09
CA ASP A 565 16.72 16.35 11.24
C ASP A 565 17.73 15.92 12.30
N GLY A 566 19.01 16.18 12.04
CA GLY A 566 20.10 15.84 12.96
C GLY A 566 20.11 14.35 13.32
N LEU A 567 20.09 14.03 14.61
CA LEU A 567 20.00 12.65 15.11
C LEU A 567 18.57 12.11 15.17
N GLN A 568 17.56 12.97 14.94
CA GLN A 568 16.15 12.61 15.07
C GLN A 568 15.63 11.85 13.85
N ALA A 569 16.20 12.09 12.66
CA ALA A 569 15.84 11.36 11.46
C ALA A 569 16.94 11.51 10.42
N GLY A 570 17.31 10.43 9.73
CA GLY A 570 18.38 10.51 8.73
C GLY A 570 18.87 9.17 8.21
N ILE A 571 20.06 9.22 7.62
CA ILE A 571 20.82 8.03 7.20
C ILE A 571 21.41 7.36 8.43
N ALA A 572 21.24 6.04 8.58
CA ALA A 572 21.75 5.28 9.72
C ALA A 572 23.25 4.97 9.60
N PHE A 573 23.74 4.75 8.38
CA PHE A 573 25.14 4.50 8.09
C PHE A 573 25.48 4.88 6.64
N PRO A 574 26.75 5.16 6.30
CA PRO A 574 27.13 5.56 4.95
C PRO A 574 26.74 4.52 3.91
N THR A 575 26.28 4.96 2.74
CA THR A 575 25.87 4.03 1.69
C THR A 575 27.06 3.18 1.24
N GLY A 576 26.93 1.87 1.47
CA GLY A 576 27.80 0.84 0.93
C GLY A 576 27.54 0.68 -0.56
N CYS A 577 28.59 0.76 -1.37
CA CYS A 577 28.52 0.63 -2.82
C CYS A 577 29.62 -0.32 -3.34
N SER A 578 29.79 -1.46 -2.66
CA SER A 578 30.90 -2.41 -2.83
C SER A 578 30.87 -3.15 -4.17
N LEU A 579 32.02 -3.24 -4.86
CA LEU A 579 32.14 -3.88 -6.18
C LEU A 579 32.80 -5.26 -6.11
N ASN A 580 32.30 -6.21 -6.91
CA ASN A 580 32.91 -7.50 -7.21
C ASN A 580 33.27 -8.31 -5.95
N TRP A 581 34.56 -8.54 -5.69
CA TRP A 581 35.05 -9.34 -4.56
C TRP A 581 34.93 -8.62 -3.20
N VAL A 582 34.62 -7.33 -3.19
CA VAL A 582 34.38 -6.56 -1.96
C VAL A 582 32.95 -6.85 -1.50
N ALA A 583 32.76 -7.55 -0.39
CA ALA A 583 31.45 -7.93 0.14
C ALA A 583 30.70 -6.74 0.77
N ALA A 584 31.35 -6.02 1.69
CA ALA A 584 30.71 -4.97 2.50
C ALA A 584 31.68 -3.83 2.87
N HIS A 585 31.14 -2.77 3.49
CA HIS A 585 31.86 -1.62 4.07
C HIS A 585 32.71 -0.77 3.10
N TRP A 586 32.40 -0.76 1.80
CA TRP A 586 33.09 0.13 0.86
C TRP A 586 32.19 1.28 0.40
N THR A 587 32.75 2.49 0.40
CA THR A 587 32.11 3.70 -0.09
C THR A 587 33.23 4.64 -0.59
N PRO A 588 33.05 5.37 -1.71
CA PRO A 588 34.13 6.15 -2.33
C PRO A 588 34.58 7.29 -1.43
N ASN A 589 35.88 7.48 -1.26
CA ASN A 589 36.38 8.65 -0.50
C ASN A 589 36.42 9.91 -1.39
N SER A 590 36.62 11.07 -0.78
CA SER A 590 36.75 12.32 -1.54
C SER A 590 37.89 12.21 -2.57
N GLY A 591 37.57 12.48 -3.84
CA GLY A 591 38.51 12.35 -4.96
C GLY A 591 38.61 10.96 -5.60
N ASP A 592 37.82 9.98 -5.15
CA ASP A 592 37.71 8.66 -5.78
C ASP A 592 37.16 8.79 -7.23
N LYS A 593 37.79 8.07 -8.15
CA LYS A 593 37.50 8.09 -9.60
C LYS A 593 36.94 6.77 -10.10
N THR A 594 36.53 5.88 -9.21
CA THR A 594 35.97 4.57 -9.56
C THR A 594 34.67 4.76 -10.34
N VAL A 595 34.58 4.09 -11.48
CA VAL A 595 33.43 4.14 -12.39
C VAL A 595 32.83 2.75 -12.48
N LEU A 596 31.51 2.65 -12.32
CA LEU A 596 30.75 1.42 -12.44
C LEU A 596 30.84 0.87 -13.87
N GLN A 597 31.26 -0.38 -14.03
CA GLN A 597 31.39 -1.04 -15.34
C GLN A 597 30.22 -1.99 -15.62
N TYR A 598 30.11 -2.44 -16.88
CA TYR A 598 29.07 -3.38 -17.29
C TYR A 598 29.21 -4.76 -16.63
N ASP A 599 30.45 -5.23 -16.46
CA ASP A 599 30.76 -6.53 -15.85
C ASP A 599 31.00 -6.47 -14.33
N ASP A 600 30.57 -5.38 -13.68
CA ASP A 600 30.65 -5.26 -12.23
C ASP A 600 29.42 -5.86 -11.55
N VAL A 601 29.65 -6.50 -10.39
CA VAL A 601 28.63 -6.91 -9.43
C VAL A 601 28.67 -5.93 -8.25
N MET A 602 27.69 -5.03 -8.18
CA MET A 602 27.62 -3.96 -7.20
C MET A 602 26.61 -4.29 -6.09
N LYS A 603 27.04 -4.23 -4.83
CA LYS A 603 26.14 -4.26 -3.67
C LYS A 603 25.82 -2.84 -3.28
N LEU A 604 24.54 -2.50 -3.21
CA LEU A 604 24.07 -1.27 -2.61
C LEU A 604 23.45 -1.57 -1.26
N ASP A 605 23.98 -0.92 -0.24
CA ASP A 605 23.65 -1.13 1.16
C ASP A 605 23.41 0.24 1.80
N PHE A 606 22.22 0.45 2.36
CA PHE A 606 21.85 1.72 2.98
C PHE A 606 20.81 1.53 4.08
N GLY A 607 21.02 2.25 5.18
CA GLY A 607 20.12 2.27 6.31
C GLY A 607 19.48 3.63 6.55
N THR A 608 18.27 3.62 7.10
CA THR A 608 17.55 4.81 7.54
C THR A 608 17.21 4.74 9.01
N HIS A 609 17.13 5.88 9.69
CA HIS A 609 16.72 5.93 11.09
C HIS A 609 15.73 7.05 11.38
N ILE A 610 14.88 6.82 12.38
CA ILE A 610 14.05 7.84 13.03
C ILE A 610 14.10 7.62 14.54
N ASP A 611 14.28 8.72 15.26
CA ASP A 611 14.09 8.87 16.70
C ASP A 611 12.64 9.27 17.00
N GLY A 612 12.00 8.52 17.87
CA GLY A 612 10.72 8.92 18.45
C GLY A 612 10.98 9.77 19.68
N ASP A 613 11.21 11.08 19.53
CA ASP A 613 11.45 11.94 20.68
C ASP A 613 10.24 11.92 21.65
N ALA A 614 10.49 11.41 22.86
CA ALA A 614 9.55 11.42 23.98
C ALA A 614 9.25 12.84 24.50
N SER A 615 9.98 13.87 24.05
CA SER A 615 9.78 15.26 24.48
C SER A 615 8.47 15.90 23.96
N CYS A 616 7.82 15.31 22.95
CA CYS A 616 6.48 15.71 22.54
C CYS A 616 5.36 15.12 23.43
N PHE A 617 5.72 14.28 24.42
CA PHE A 617 4.80 13.65 25.36
C PHE A 617 5.15 14.00 26.83
N THR A 618 4.96 15.27 27.21
CA THR A 618 5.06 15.69 28.63
C THR A 618 3.86 15.28 29.48
N PHE A 619 3.20 14.15 29.20
CA PHE A 619 2.23 13.55 30.12
C PHE A 619 2.15 12.05 29.87
N PHE A 620 2.41 11.27 30.93
CA PHE A 620 2.28 9.81 31.07
C PHE A 620 3.57 8.96 30.94
N PHE A 621 4.13 8.69 32.11
CA PHE A 621 5.01 7.55 32.43
C PHE A 621 4.42 6.21 31.94
N PHE A 622 5.21 5.46 31.13
CA PHE A 622 5.44 3.99 31.14
C PHE A 622 5.63 3.26 29.80
N PHE A 623 5.60 3.91 28.62
CA PHE A 623 6.12 3.30 27.38
C PHE A 623 6.83 4.35 26.53
N SER A 624 8.13 4.52 26.80
CA SER A 624 9.02 5.26 25.89
C SER A 624 9.17 4.38 24.65
N LEU A 625 8.52 4.72 23.52
CA LEU A 625 8.74 3.99 22.26
C LEU A 625 10.08 4.44 21.69
N PRO A 626 11.09 3.56 21.61
CA PRO A 626 12.44 3.98 21.25
C PRO A 626 12.65 3.96 19.74
N TRP A 627 13.61 4.78 19.34
CA TRP A 627 14.47 4.77 18.15
C TRP A 627 14.48 3.52 17.26
N ARG A 628 14.53 3.70 15.92
CA ARG A 628 14.53 2.58 14.94
C ARG A 628 15.50 2.80 13.79
N ILE A 629 16.26 1.74 13.43
CA ILE A 629 17.00 1.63 12.16
C ILE A 629 16.27 0.63 11.26
N VAL A 630 16.17 0.96 9.98
CA VAL A 630 15.86 -0.01 8.92
C VAL A 630 17.09 -0.14 8.06
N ASP A 631 17.64 -1.35 8.07
CA ASP A 631 18.78 -1.82 7.29
C ASP A 631 18.32 -2.61 6.06
N CYS A 632 18.98 -2.37 4.93
CA CYS A 632 18.66 -3.00 3.65
C CYS A 632 19.80 -2.92 2.65
N ALA A 633 20.01 -4.05 1.97
CA ALA A 633 20.94 -4.17 0.86
C ALA A 633 20.37 -4.99 -0.29
N PHE A 634 20.83 -4.69 -1.50
CA PHE A 634 20.55 -5.46 -2.71
C PHE A 634 21.72 -5.40 -3.69
N THR A 635 21.82 -6.42 -4.55
CA THR A 635 22.86 -6.48 -5.59
C THR A 635 22.31 -6.12 -6.95
N VAL A 636 23.13 -5.41 -7.73
CA VAL A 636 22.89 -5.07 -9.14
C VAL A 636 24.06 -5.56 -9.98
N ALA A 637 23.73 -6.21 -11.09
CA ALA A 637 24.67 -6.56 -12.15
C ALA A 637 23.99 -6.33 -13.50
N PHE A 638 24.71 -5.74 -14.47
CA PHE A 638 24.15 -5.48 -15.80
C PHE A 638 24.35 -6.65 -16.76
N ASN A 639 25.42 -7.42 -16.56
CA ASN A 639 25.68 -8.63 -17.32
C ASN A 639 24.83 -9.78 -16.75
N PRO A 640 23.88 -10.36 -17.52
CA PRO A 640 23.01 -11.44 -17.06
C PRO A 640 23.76 -12.70 -16.60
N MET A 641 25.05 -12.85 -16.94
CA MET A 641 25.87 -13.97 -16.47
C MET A 641 25.94 -14.08 -14.94
N PHE A 642 25.74 -12.97 -14.24
CA PHE A 642 25.77 -12.94 -12.78
C PHE A 642 24.39 -13.21 -12.15
N ASN A 643 23.31 -13.31 -12.92
CA ASN A 643 21.96 -13.50 -12.39
C ASN A 643 21.84 -14.71 -11.43
N PRO A 644 22.44 -15.89 -11.70
CA PRO A 644 22.39 -17.01 -10.76
C PRO A 644 23.06 -16.71 -9.41
N LEU A 645 24.12 -15.89 -9.40
CA LEU A 645 24.78 -15.46 -8.16
C LEU A 645 23.87 -14.53 -7.33
N LEU A 646 23.19 -13.58 -8.01
CA LEU A 646 22.22 -12.69 -7.38
C LEU A 646 21.03 -13.49 -6.81
N GLU A 647 20.50 -14.44 -7.58
CA GLU A 647 19.40 -15.32 -7.16
C GLU A 647 19.77 -16.12 -5.91
N ALA A 648 20.97 -16.72 -5.89
CA ALA A 648 21.45 -17.49 -4.74
C ALA A 648 21.40 -16.66 -3.44
N SER A 649 21.92 -15.43 -3.45
CA SER A 649 21.83 -14.53 -2.30
C SER A 649 20.39 -14.11 -1.97
N ARG A 650 19.55 -13.88 -2.98
CA ARG A 650 18.16 -13.45 -2.78
C ARG A 650 17.32 -14.55 -2.14
N GLU A 651 17.39 -15.76 -2.68
CA GLU A 651 16.66 -16.92 -2.17
C GLU A 651 17.18 -17.37 -0.80
N ALA A 652 18.49 -17.32 -0.57
CA ALA A 652 19.06 -17.60 0.75
C ALA A 652 18.59 -16.59 1.80
N THR A 653 18.52 -15.30 1.45
CA THR A 653 17.93 -14.26 2.33
C THR A 653 16.46 -14.55 2.61
N ASN A 654 15.69 -14.95 1.60
CA ASN A 654 14.28 -15.33 1.76
C ASN A 654 14.10 -16.55 2.67
N ALA A 655 14.98 -17.55 2.56
CA ALA A 655 15.01 -18.71 3.43
C ALA A 655 15.31 -18.31 4.88
N GLY A 656 16.31 -17.45 5.10
CA GLY A 656 16.62 -16.91 6.42
C GLY A 656 15.46 -16.11 7.03
N VAL A 657 14.84 -15.23 6.22
CA VAL A 657 13.64 -14.48 6.64
C VAL A 657 12.51 -15.45 6.97
N LYS A 658 12.25 -16.48 6.16
CA LYS A 658 11.21 -17.48 6.40
C LYS A 658 11.44 -18.23 7.71
N GLU A 659 12.67 -18.68 7.95
CA GLU A 659 13.06 -19.44 9.14
C GLU A 659 13.04 -18.60 10.42
N ALA A 660 13.37 -17.31 10.35
CA ALA A 660 13.39 -16.43 11.52
C ALA A 660 12.03 -16.35 12.24
N GLY A 661 12.02 -16.25 13.56
CA GLY A 661 10.80 -16.18 14.36
C GLY A 661 11.07 -16.21 15.85
N ILE A 662 10.08 -15.85 16.65
CA ILE A 662 10.18 -15.97 18.12
C ILE A 662 10.52 -17.42 18.47
N ASP A 663 11.44 -17.60 19.42
CA ASP A 663 11.97 -18.88 19.88
C ASP A 663 12.84 -19.67 18.88
N VAL A 664 13.01 -19.18 17.65
CA VAL A 664 13.91 -19.79 16.66
C VAL A 664 15.35 -19.53 17.09
N ARG A 665 16.19 -20.57 17.00
CA ARG A 665 17.63 -20.45 17.28
C ARG A 665 18.34 -19.83 16.10
N LEU A 666 19.25 -18.90 16.35
CA LEU A 666 20.02 -18.22 15.31
C LEU A 666 20.77 -19.21 14.40
N CYS A 667 21.28 -20.31 14.95
CA CYS A 667 21.94 -21.37 14.18
C CYS A 667 21.03 -22.11 13.18
N ASP A 668 19.71 -22.18 13.45
CA ASP A 668 18.75 -22.83 12.55
C ASP A 668 18.50 -21.95 11.32
N VAL A 669 18.42 -20.63 11.51
CA VAL A 669 18.37 -19.64 10.44
C VAL A 669 19.60 -19.75 9.54
N GLY A 670 20.80 -19.84 10.12
CA GLY A 670 22.03 -19.99 9.35
C GLY A 670 22.14 -21.32 8.59
N ALA A 671 21.58 -22.40 9.12
CA ALA A 671 21.51 -23.67 8.41
C ALA A 671 20.60 -23.58 7.17
N ALA A 672 19.42 -22.98 7.31
CA ALA A 672 18.48 -22.77 6.20
C ALA A 672 19.07 -21.86 5.11
N ILE A 673 19.75 -20.77 5.50
CA ILE A 673 20.45 -19.88 4.57
C ILE A 673 21.52 -20.65 3.79
N GLN A 674 22.37 -21.43 4.48
CA GLN A 674 23.45 -22.18 3.83
C GLN A 674 22.94 -23.19 2.82
N GLU A 675 21.91 -23.95 3.21
CA GLU A 675 21.33 -24.99 2.38
C GLU A 675 20.88 -24.44 1.03
N VAL A 676 20.16 -23.31 1.05
CA VAL A 676 19.72 -22.64 -0.17
C VAL A 676 20.90 -22.02 -0.91
N MET A 677 21.76 -21.25 -0.24
CA MET A 677 22.88 -20.55 -0.88
C MET A 677 23.82 -21.51 -1.63
N GLU A 678 24.23 -22.60 -0.98
CA GLU A 678 25.20 -23.54 -1.51
C GLU A 678 24.58 -24.57 -2.48
N SER A 679 23.28 -24.48 -2.77
CA SER A 679 22.62 -25.27 -3.82
C SER A 679 22.83 -24.71 -5.23
N TYR A 680 23.28 -23.45 -5.36
CA TYR A 680 23.46 -22.76 -6.63
C TYR A 680 24.86 -22.97 -7.21
N GLU A 681 24.91 -22.98 -8.54
CA GLU A 681 26.12 -22.83 -9.32
C GLU A 681 25.97 -21.64 -10.28
N VAL A 682 27.08 -21.00 -10.66
CA VAL A 682 27.09 -19.91 -11.63
C VAL A 682 28.23 -20.11 -12.63
N GLU A 683 27.93 -19.93 -13.92
CA GLU A 683 28.95 -19.96 -14.97
C GLU A 683 29.41 -18.54 -15.30
N ILE A 684 30.70 -18.27 -15.10
CA ILE A 684 31.32 -16.97 -15.40
C ILE A 684 32.48 -17.20 -16.36
N ASN A 685 32.39 -16.62 -17.55
CA ASN A 685 33.42 -16.70 -18.61
C ASN A 685 33.82 -18.15 -18.95
N GLY A 686 32.83 -19.05 -19.09
CA GLY A 686 33.06 -20.46 -19.46
C GLY A 686 33.56 -21.34 -18.31
N LYS A 687 33.58 -20.84 -17.07
CA LYS A 687 33.95 -21.59 -15.87
C LYS A 687 32.78 -21.63 -14.90
N VAL A 688 32.39 -22.82 -14.48
CA VAL A 688 31.37 -23.03 -13.45
C VAL A 688 31.98 -22.86 -12.05
N PHE A 689 31.30 -22.12 -11.19
CA PHE A 689 31.64 -21.90 -9.80
C PHE A 689 30.49 -22.37 -8.91
N GLN A 690 30.81 -23.20 -7.91
CA GLN A 690 29.91 -23.42 -6.78
C GLN A 690 29.75 -22.11 -6.01
N VAL A 691 28.50 -21.70 -5.77
CA VAL A 691 28.21 -20.55 -4.91
C VAL A 691 28.43 -20.95 -3.45
N LYS A 692 29.08 -20.08 -2.68
CA LYS A 692 29.39 -20.30 -1.26
C LYS A 692 28.86 -19.17 -0.40
N SER A 693 28.32 -19.49 0.77
CA SER A 693 28.09 -18.49 1.82
C SER A 693 29.42 -17.90 2.29
N VAL A 694 29.49 -16.59 2.46
CA VAL A 694 30.63 -15.94 3.13
C VAL A 694 30.57 -16.22 4.63
N ARG A 695 31.13 -17.34 5.06
CA ARG A 695 30.93 -17.95 6.39
C ARG A 695 31.43 -17.16 7.60
N ASN A 696 32.04 -15.99 7.40
CA ASN A 696 32.48 -15.09 8.46
C ASN A 696 31.84 -13.70 8.39
N LEU A 697 30.71 -13.60 7.68
CA LEU A 697 29.74 -12.49 7.76
C LEU A 697 28.43 -13.03 8.33
N ASN A 698 27.65 -12.18 8.99
CA ASN A 698 26.45 -12.56 9.71
C ASN A 698 25.48 -11.38 9.73
N GLY A 699 24.19 -11.65 9.61
CA GLY A 699 23.17 -10.69 10.03
C GLY A 699 23.28 -10.37 11.52
N HIS A 700 22.48 -9.43 11.99
CA HIS A 700 22.63 -8.92 13.36
C HIS A 700 21.33 -8.40 13.94
N SER A 701 21.22 -8.42 15.27
CA SER A 701 20.17 -7.66 15.94
C SER A 701 20.44 -6.17 15.79
N ILE A 702 19.36 -5.40 15.72
CA ILE A 702 19.37 -3.95 15.61
C ILE A 702 18.74 -3.37 16.89
N GLY A 703 19.43 -2.38 17.47
CA GLY A 703 19.00 -1.70 18.68
C GLY A 703 18.95 -0.18 18.52
N PRO A 704 18.45 0.55 19.53
CA PRO A 704 18.41 2.00 19.52
C PRO A 704 19.82 2.61 19.35
N TYR A 705 20.03 3.38 18.27
CA TYR A 705 21.32 3.95 17.89
C TYR A 705 22.47 2.93 17.77
N GLN A 706 22.16 1.64 17.61
CA GLN A 706 23.14 0.57 17.61
C GLN A 706 22.80 -0.45 16.52
N ILE A 707 23.45 -0.32 15.37
CA ILE A 707 23.22 -1.22 14.22
C ILE A 707 23.57 -2.68 14.57
N HIS A 708 24.65 -2.88 15.34
CA HIS A 708 25.05 -4.19 15.86
C HIS A 708 24.73 -4.32 17.35
N ALA A 709 23.52 -4.79 17.69
CA ALA A 709 23.00 -4.85 19.06
C ALA A 709 23.26 -6.19 19.79
N GLY A 710 24.32 -6.91 19.39
CA GLY A 710 24.90 -8.01 20.17
C GLY A 710 24.54 -9.43 19.75
N LYS A 711 23.38 -9.68 19.13
CA LYS A 711 23.07 -11.01 18.55
C LYS A 711 23.52 -11.06 17.09
N SER A 712 24.17 -12.14 16.69
CA SER A 712 24.61 -12.38 15.30
C SER A 712 23.82 -13.53 14.67
N VAL A 713 23.20 -13.27 13.52
CA VAL A 713 22.45 -14.25 12.72
C VAL A 713 23.41 -14.90 11.72
N PRO A 714 23.86 -16.14 11.95
CA PRO A 714 24.80 -16.79 11.04
C PRO A 714 24.17 -17.02 9.65
N ILE A 715 25.01 -17.06 8.62
CA ILE A 715 24.62 -17.43 7.24
C ILE A 715 25.14 -18.81 6.81
N VAL A 716 25.71 -19.54 7.77
CA VAL A 716 26.17 -20.92 7.66
C VAL A 716 25.67 -21.74 8.85
N LYS A 717 25.54 -23.04 8.67
CA LYS A 717 25.18 -23.95 9.76
C LYS A 717 26.22 -23.89 10.89
N GLY A 718 25.71 -23.91 12.12
CA GLY A 718 26.52 -23.78 13.33
C GLY A 718 26.35 -22.40 13.98
N GLY A 719 27.08 -22.16 15.07
CA GLY A 719 26.94 -20.96 15.89
C GLY A 719 26.19 -21.21 17.20
N GLU A 720 25.90 -20.13 17.91
CA GLU A 720 25.22 -20.19 19.20
C GLU A 720 23.75 -20.57 19.06
N GLN A 721 23.22 -21.30 20.05
CA GLN A 721 21.80 -21.64 20.13
C GLN A 721 20.94 -20.53 20.75
N THR A 722 21.47 -19.30 20.80
CA THR A 722 20.74 -18.11 21.20
C THR A 722 19.47 -18.01 20.37
N LYS A 723 18.35 -17.67 21.03
CA LYS A 723 17.04 -17.56 20.38
C LYS A 723 16.70 -16.12 20.05
N MET A 724 15.89 -15.95 19.02
CA MET A 724 15.25 -14.67 18.75
C MET A 724 14.04 -14.49 19.69
N GLU A 725 13.85 -13.26 20.18
CA GLU A 725 12.85 -12.93 21.18
C GLU A 725 11.81 -11.94 20.63
N GLU A 726 10.66 -11.89 21.29
CA GLU A 726 9.61 -10.93 20.97
C GLU A 726 10.11 -9.48 21.13
N GLY A 727 9.76 -8.63 20.18
CA GLY A 727 10.10 -7.20 20.16
C GLY A 727 11.47 -6.89 19.54
N GLU A 728 12.26 -7.89 19.19
CA GLU A 728 13.59 -7.70 18.58
C GLU A 728 13.52 -7.36 17.09
N PHE A 729 14.52 -6.60 16.65
CA PHE A 729 14.77 -6.28 15.26
C PHE A 729 16.03 -7.01 14.79
N PHE A 730 15.99 -7.54 13.58
CA PHE A 730 17.15 -8.20 12.97
C PHE A 730 17.32 -7.76 11.53
N ALA A 731 18.56 -7.48 11.13
CA ALA A 731 18.98 -7.56 9.74
C ALA A 731 19.22 -9.04 9.40
N ILE A 732 18.42 -9.58 8.50
CA ILE A 732 18.71 -10.87 7.84
C ILE A 732 19.45 -10.54 6.56
N GLU A 733 20.78 -10.58 6.62
CA GLU A 733 21.68 -10.34 5.47
C GLU A 733 22.33 -11.64 5.03
N THR A 734 22.59 -11.79 3.73
CA THR A 734 23.36 -12.93 3.20
C THR A 734 24.33 -12.50 2.12
N PHE A 735 25.45 -13.22 2.00
CA PHE A 735 26.48 -12.95 1.00
C PHE A 735 26.85 -14.23 0.24
N ALA A 736 26.58 -14.25 -1.06
CA ALA A 736 26.95 -15.32 -1.97
C ALA A 736 28.30 -15.00 -2.61
N SER A 737 29.22 -15.96 -2.66
CA SER A 737 30.55 -15.76 -3.24
C SER A 737 30.94 -16.87 -4.21
N THR A 738 31.58 -16.48 -5.32
CA THR A 738 32.29 -17.41 -6.21
C THR A 738 33.74 -17.68 -5.80
N GLY A 739 34.20 -17.03 -4.73
CA GLY A 739 35.56 -17.09 -4.21
C GLY A 739 35.77 -18.17 -3.16
N LYS A 740 36.40 -17.79 -2.04
CA LYS A 740 36.66 -18.69 -0.91
C LYS A 740 35.47 -18.79 0.04
N GLY A 741 34.49 -17.89 -0.05
CA GLY A 741 33.41 -17.80 0.95
C GLY A 741 33.97 -17.37 2.30
N TYR A 742 35.01 -16.53 2.29
CA TYR A 742 35.63 -15.99 3.51
C TYR A 742 36.27 -14.64 3.21
N VAL A 743 35.86 -13.60 3.91
CA VAL A 743 36.33 -12.23 3.71
C VAL A 743 37.43 -11.83 4.70
N ARG A 744 38.27 -10.89 4.29
CA ARG A 744 39.29 -10.24 5.11
C ARG A 744 39.21 -8.74 4.92
N GLU A 745 39.61 -8.00 5.93
CA GLU A 745 39.78 -6.54 5.82
C GLU A 745 40.86 -6.23 4.78
N ASP A 746 40.53 -5.40 3.79
CA ASP A 746 41.45 -4.89 2.77
C ASP A 746 40.96 -3.51 2.29
N LEU A 747 41.74 -2.84 1.45
CA LEU A 747 41.48 -1.49 0.91
C LEU A 747 41.44 -0.40 1.99
N GLU A 748 41.25 0.84 1.56
CA GLU A 748 41.23 1.99 2.46
C GLU A 748 39.91 2.09 3.23
N CYS A 749 39.99 2.20 4.56
CA CYS A 749 38.83 2.31 5.43
C CYS A 749 38.00 3.57 5.17
N SER A 750 36.69 3.39 4.94
CA SER A 750 35.75 4.46 4.67
C SER A 750 34.63 4.57 5.71
N HIS A 751 34.29 3.48 6.42
CA HIS A 751 33.25 3.46 7.45
C HIS A 751 33.87 3.53 8.85
N TYR A 752 33.24 4.31 9.73
CA TYR A 752 33.67 4.52 11.10
C TYR A 752 32.44 4.61 11.98
N MET A 753 32.51 4.08 13.20
CA MET A 753 31.43 4.20 14.18
C MET A 753 32.02 4.48 15.55
N LYS A 754 31.38 5.32 16.37
CA LYS A 754 31.78 5.45 17.76
C LYS A 754 31.40 4.18 18.52
N ASN A 755 32.29 3.64 19.33
CA ASN A 755 31.98 2.48 20.17
C ASN A 755 30.84 2.81 21.13
N PHE A 756 29.79 1.99 21.14
CA PHE A 756 28.53 2.28 21.84
C PHE A 756 28.74 2.44 23.36
N ASP A 757 29.42 1.48 23.98
CA ASP A 757 29.67 1.43 25.44
C ASP A 757 30.94 2.18 25.88
N VAL A 758 31.54 3.00 25.00
CA VAL A 758 32.80 3.68 25.36
C VAL A 758 32.57 4.78 26.39
N GLY A 759 33.16 4.59 27.56
CA GLY A 759 33.21 5.62 28.60
C GLY A 759 34.07 6.82 28.21
N HIS A 760 34.20 7.80 29.12
CA HIS A 760 35.05 8.95 28.88
C HIS A 760 36.54 8.57 28.89
N ILE A 761 37.19 8.68 27.73
CA ILE A 761 38.65 8.50 27.58
C ILE A 761 39.32 9.87 27.43
N PRO A 762 40.29 10.25 28.29
CA PRO A 762 40.94 11.55 28.23
C PRO A 762 41.86 11.67 27.00
N LEU A 763 41.45 12.47 26.02
CA LEU A 763 42.25 12.76 24.83
C LEU A 763 43.30 13.83 25.11
N ARG A 764 44.52 13.65 24.58
CA ARG A 764 45.60 14.66 24.67
C ARG A 764 45.63 15.62 23.47
N LEU A 765 45.27 15.15 22.29
CA LEU A 765 45.31 15.93 21.05
C LEU A 765 44.08 16.86 20.95
N PRO A 766 44.25 18.21 20.91
CA PRO A 766 43.12 19.14 20.86
C PRO A 766 42.20 18.93 19.67
N ARG A 767 42.77 18.63 18.49
CA ARG A 767 41.96 18.30 17.29
C ARG A 767 41.14 17.02 17.44
N ALA A 768 41.63 16.00 18.15
CA ALA A 768 40.84 14.80 18.42
C ALA A 768 39.66 15.08 19.33
N LYS A 769 39.83 15.97 20.33
CA LYS A 769 38.70 16.44 21.16
C LYS A 769 37.65 17.16 20.32
N GLN A 770 38.09 18.10 19.47
CA GLN A 770 37.19 18.84 18.58
C GLN A 770 36.43 17.90 17.65
N LEU A 771 37.13 16.99 16.98
CA LEU A 771 36.51 16.01 16.09
C LEU A 771 35.52 15.10 16.82
N LEU A 772 35.84 14.65 18.04
CA LEU A 772 34.93 13.84 18.85
C LEU A 772 33.65 14.62 19.23
N VAL A 773 33.75 15.93 19.49
CA VAL A 773 32.56 16.78 19.70
C VAL A 773 31.70 16.81 18.44
N THR A 774 32.32 16.98 17.25
CA THR A 774 31.60 16.93 15.97
C THR A 774 30.93 15.57 15.75
N ILE A 775 31.63 14.46 16.02
CA ILE A 775 31.07 13.11 15.88
C ILE A 775 29.89 12.91 16.83
N ASN A 776 30.04 13.23 18.12
CA ASN A 776 28.96 13.10 19.11
C ASN A 776 27.74 13.94 18.74
N LYS A 777 27.94 15.14 18.20
CA LYS A 777 26.84 16.06 17.84
C LYS A 777 26.05 15.57 16.63
N ASN A 778 26.72 15.01 15.62
CA ASN A 778 26.10 14.76 14.31
C ASN A 778 25.79 13.27 14.06
N PHE A 779 26.52 12.35 14.68
CA PHE A 779 26.36 10.91 14.45
C PHE A 779 26.09 10.13 15.73
N SER A 780 26.50 10.64 16.90
CA SER A 780 26.44 9.89 18.16
C SER A 780 27.16 8.54 18.02
N THR A 781 26.42 7.42 18.04
CA THR A 781 26.91 6.06 17.82
C THR A 781 26.56 5.50 16.45
N LEU A 782 25.97 6.29 15.55
CA LEU A 782 25.74 5.92 14.16
C LEU A 782 27.04 5.95 13.36
N ALA A 783 27.08 5.14 12.31
CA ALA A 783 28.23 5.09 11.45
C ALA A 783 28.31 6.35 10.56
N PHE A 784 29.53 6.74 10.22
CA PHE A 784 29.84 7.87 9.37
C PHE A 784 31.03 7.56 8.47
N CYS A 785 31.21 8.35 7.41
CA CYS A 785 32.36 8.27 6.51
C CYS A 785 33.09 9.61 6.41
N ARG A 786 34.27 9.60 5.80
CA ARG A 786 35.09 10.81 5.59
C ARG A 786 34.35 11.90 4.80
N ARG A 787 33.56 11.52 3.78
CA ARG A 787 32.75 12.50 3.01
C ARG A 787 31.77 13.27 3.90
N TYR A 788 31.24 12.64 4.95
CA TYR A 788 30.30 13.31 5.86
C TYR A 788 31.03 14.33 6.73
N LEU A 789 32.24 14.01 7.19
CA LEU A 789 33.09 14.96 7.91
C LEU A 789 33.49 16.14 7.01
N ASP A 790 33.84 15.87 5.75
CA ASP A 790 34.16 16.90 4.75
C ASP A 790 32.96 17.86 4.55
N ARG A 791 31.73 17.30 4.42
CA ARG A 791 30.48 18.07 4.28
C ARG A 791 30.18 18.95 5.49
N LEU A 792 30.55 18.50 6.69
CA LEU A 792 30.44 19.29 7.93
C LEU A 792 31.53 20.37 8.06
N GLY A 793 32.46 20.45 7.11
CA GLY A 793 33.54 21.43 7.08
C GLY A 793 34.76 21.06 7.94
N GLU A 794 34.85 19.79 8.40
CA GLU A 794 36.06 19.32 9.07
C GLU A 794 37.22 19.27 8.08
N THR A 795 38.38 19.79 8.48
CA THR A 795 39.58 19.80 7.62
C THR A 795 40.79 19.28 8.37
N LYS A 796 41.69 18.59 7.64
CA LYS A 796 42.94 18.03 8.20
C LYS A 796 42.69 17.13 9.43
N TYR A 797 41.57 16.40 9.43
CA TYR A 797 41.11 15.58 10.56
C TYR A 797 41.69 14.15 10.57
N LEU A 798 42.36 13.68 9.51
CA LEU A 798 42.83 12.29 9.40
C LEU A 798 43.69 11.82 10.59
N MET A 799 44.62 12.65 11.06
CA MET A 799 45.44 12.33 12.24
C MET A 799 44.61 12.28 13.53
N ALA A 800 43.59 13.14 13.64
CA ALA A 800 42.68 13.16 14.76
C ALA A 800 41.76 11.93 14.75
N LEU A 801 41.22 11.56 13.59
CA LEU A 801 40.41 10.36 13.41
C LEU A 801 41.22 9.10 13.73
N LYS A 802 42.46 8.99 13.21
CA LYS A 802 43.37 7.90 13.56
C LYS A 802 43.60 7.84 15.07
N ASN A 803 43.82 8.97 15.74
CA ASN A 803 43.98 8.99 17.19
C ASN A 803 42.73 8.49 17.92
N LEU A 804 41.52 8.85 17.48
CA LEU A 804 40.28 8.32 18.04
C LEU A 804 40.17 6.80 17.85
N CYS A 805 40.58 6.28 16.70
CA CYS A 805 40.64 4.84 16.44
C CYS A 805 41.68 4.12 17.32
N ASP A 806 42.91 4.63 17.38
CA ASP A 806 43.99 4.05 18.19
C ASP A 806 43.62 4.03 19.69
N THR A 807 42.79 4.98 20.15
CA THR A 807 42.30 5.04 21.53
C THR A 807 41.06 4.19 21.80
N GLY A 808 40.47 3.55 20.80
CA GLY A 808 39.26 2.74 20.93
C GLY A 808 37.97 3.53 21.15
N ILE A 809 37.96 4.84 20.88
CA ILE A 809 36.73 5.67 20.94
C ILE A 809 35.90 5.45 19.68
N VAL A 810 36.57 5.37 18.53
CA VAL A 810 35.95 5.12 17.23
C VAL A 810 36.47 3.79 16.70
N GLN A 811 35.59 2.93 16.21
CA GLN A 811 35.93 1.70 15.55
C GLN A 811 35.96 1.93 14.04
N PRO A 812 37.08 1.62 13.35
CA PRO A 812 37.10 1.54 11.89
C PRO A 812 36.41 0.26 11.41
N TYR A 813 35.68 0.37 10.30
CA TYR A 813 35.05 -0.74 9.57
C TYR A 813 35.60 -0.75 8.14
N PRO A 814 36.79 -1.36 7.92
CA PRO A 814 37.39 -1.42 6.60
C PRO A 814 36.59 -2.34 5.65
N PRO A 815 36.73 -2.16 4.33
CA PRO A 815 36.10 -3.03 3.34
C PRO A 815 36.43 -4.51 3.54
N LEU A 816 35.40 -5.35 3.48
CA LEU A 816 35.52 -6.79 3.69
C LEU A 816 35.60 -7.49 2.32
N CYS A 817 36.74 -8.08 2.01
CA CYS A 817 37.07 -8.57 0.68
C CYS A 817 37.25 -10.10 0.66
N ASP A 818 36.60 -10.78 -0.28
CA ASP A 818 36.98 -12.14 -0.69
C ASP A 818 38.20 -12.05 -1.64
N VAL A 819 38.60 -13.16 -2.25
CA VAL A 819 39.77 -13.23 -3.13
C VAL A 819 39.55 -12.37 -4.36
N LYS A 820 40.48 -11.44 -4.60
CA LYS A 820 40.48 -10.59 -5.79
C LYS A 820 40.24 -11.40 -7.08
N GLY A 821 39.27 -10.95 -7.88
CA GLY A 821 38.82 -11.62 -9.09
C GLY A 821 37.62 -12.56 -8.91
N SER A 822 37.17 -12.82 -7.68
CA SER A 822 35.84 -13.40 -7.43
C SER A 822 34.75 -12.33 -7.42
N TYR A 823 33.51 -12.78 -7.31
CA TYR A 823 32.32 -11.94 -7.25
C TYR A 823 31.53 -12.31 -6.01
N VAL A 824 31.03 -11.28 -5.32
CA VAL A 824 30.13 -11.41 -4.17
C VAL A 824 28.84 -10.67 -4.49
N SER A 825 27.69 -11.27 -4.17
CA SER A 825 26.38 -10.62 -4.10
C SER A 825 25.85 -10.63 -2.66
N GLN A 826 25.09 -9.60 -2.31
CA GLN A 826 24.41 -9.41 -1.04
C GLN A 826 22.92 -9.13 -1.25
N PHE A 827 22.11 -9.66 -0.35
CA PHE A 827 20.73 -9.22 -0.15
C PHE A 827 20.43 -9.18 1.34
N GLU A 828 19.54 -8.27 1.72
CA GLU A 828 19.23 -8.07 3.12
C GLU A 828 17.83 -7.51 3.35
N HIS A 829 17.20 -7.99 4.43
CA HIS A 829 16.02 -7.37 5.00
C HIS A 829 16.08 -7.19 6.52
N THR A 830 15.69 -6.00 6.98
CA THR A 830 15.25 -5.82 8.37
C THR A 830 13.89 -6.47 8.63
N ILE A 831 13.81 -7.27 9.69
CA ILE A 831 12.58 -7.86 10.25
C ILE A 831 12.33 -7.38 11.69
N LEU A 832 11.07 -7.38 12.09
CA LEU A 832 10.60 -7.18 13.46
C LEU A 832 9.77 -8.39 13.92
N LEU A 833 10.10 -8.91 15.09
CA LEU A 833 9.36 -10.01 15.72
C LEU A 833 8.27 -9.46 16.64
N ARG A 834 7.02 -9.50 16.19
CA ARG A 834 5.84 -9.09 16.97
C ARG A 834 5.24 -10.32 17.65
N PRO A 835 4.50 -10.15 18.76
CA PRO A 835 3.86 -11.27 19.46
C PRO A 835 2.95 -12.14 18.56
N THR A 836 2.37 -11.56 17.52
CA THR A 836 1.44 -12.26 16.60
C THR A 836 2.03 -12.62 15.25
N CYS A 837 3.16 -12.03 14.86
CA CYS A 837 3.74 -12.23 13.52
C CYS A 837 5.19 -11.75 13.42
N LYS A 838 5.88 -12.17 12.36
CA LYS A 838 7.12 -11.54 11.89
C LYS A 838 6.78 -10.54 10.78
N GLU A 839 7.24 -9.32 10.92
CA GLU A 839 7.05 -8.25 9.95
C GLU A 839 8.37 -7.96 9.23
N VAL A 840 8.39 -8.00 7.90
CA VAL A 840 9.59 -7.70 7.11
C VAL A 840 9.56 -6.23 6.69
N ILE A 841 10.12 -5.37 7.54
CA ILE A 841 9.96 -3.91 7.45
C ILE A 841 10.55 -3.34 6.16
N SER A 842 11.67 -3.88 5.68
CA SER A 842 12.36 -3.35 4.50
C SER A 842 11.80 -3.87 3.17
N ARG A 843 10.88 -4.85 3.16
CA ARG A 843 10.39 -5.48 1.92
C ARG A 843 9.34 -4.62 1.23
N GLY A 844 9.43 -4.51 -0.09
CA GLY A 844 8.40 -3.91 -0.94
C GLY A 844 8.21 -4.72 -2.23
N ASP A 845 7.38 -4.21 -3.14
CA ASP A 845 7.03 -4.82 -4.43
C ASP A 845 8.18 -4.83 -5.47
N ASP A 846 9.33 -4.25 -5.12
CA ASP A 846 10.53 -4.15 -5.97
C ASP A 846 11.51 -5.33 -5.82
N TYR A 847 11.15 -6.34 -5.03
CA TYR A 847 12.02 -7.42 -4.59
C TYR A 847 11.76 -8.76 -5.28
#